data_AF-A0A2H0YD35-F1
#
_entry.id   AF-A0A2H0YD35-F1
#
_cell.length_a   1.000
_cell.length_b   1.000
_cell.length_c   1.000
_cell.angle_alpha   90.00
_cell.angle_beta   90.00
_cell.angle_gamma   90.00
#
_symmetry.space_group_name_H-M   'P 1'
#
loop_
_entity.id
_entity.type
_entity.pdbx_description
1 polymer ?
#
loop_
_entity_poly.entity_id
_entity_poly.type
_entity_poly.pdbx_seq_one_letter_code
_entity_poly.pdbx_strand_id
1 'polypeptide(L)'
;MANIKPGQLPPQDIEAEQSVLGSLMLDKNAIFKIADWLTPDDFYRQTHKIIYQATLDLFEKSEPIDLCSLPSRLKEVEKLKEIGGKGYLTELINSVPTATHVIHYAKIVQRKKALRDLIEAAHEINLLGYQEEEDIESIVDEAEQKIFSISQKSLRQDFIPVKDILGETFERIDRLHKGESPLRGLQTGFSSLDNKLAGLQKSDLIILASRPSLGKSALALDIARHVATQVKMPVGIFSLEMSRDQIVDRLIAGQARIDLWRLRTGKLSKDNDDFSRLQYAINTLSKAPIYIDDAPITNVMQMRAMTRRLQASQGLGLIIVDYLQLMEPRTTFNSMVQQITEISRALKSLARELNIPVLALSQLSRAVEQRTPQVPRLSDLRESGCLAGDTLLTRADTGERVFIKNLVGQTDIPIYSLDENWKIKERKISKVFSSGKKMIYELKTRSGFKIKASANHPFQKIDGWYRLDQLAYGDYIATPRKLASKSPKNELSKEEIILLAHLLGDGCVLPGQPIHYTSGDLKNIKIVAKLAKKLFQIKPRIVRQKNWWHVYLPSPYRLARKKHHPIINWYYALKIQPARSWEKEIPQKIFGLDEENLSLFLKHLWATDGNISHKYLAGIKPSGNIYYSSTSEKIAEGVKHLLLKLGIRSRISPVKKANYRICYHISIQGKKDQLNFLQKIGSYGKRGEIVSELIKNIENIETNPNVDVLPKEIWGKIALIKMRCGLSWRGFAENYGMSYCGSALFKHGVSKTRLTQILNFLPSLELKNLAESDVFWDEIVSITPLEVEEVYDATVPETHNFVANDIVVHNSLEQDSDVVLFIHRKDKYDQKAEKNLAEIIIAKHRNGPIGKTPLYFDENYASFIETDKTHIEDGGGETEAKDAEDDIY
;
A
#
# COMPACT_ATOMS: atom_id res chain seq x y z
N MET A 1 -7.81 -24.83 35.76
CA MET A 1 -6.62 -25.35 36.49
C MET A 1 -6.41 -26.77 36.02
N ALA A 2 -5.32 -27.04 35.31
CA ALA A 2 -4.99 -28.34 34.76
C ALA A 2 -4.95 -29.42 35.86
N ASN A 3 -5.25 -30.68 35.50
CA ASN A 3 -5.03 -31.85 36.36
C ASN A 3 -3.52 -32.07 36.58
N ILE A 4 -2.95 -31.24 37.45
CA ILE A 4 -1.66 -31.46 38.08
C ILE A 4 -1.80 -32.71 38.95
N LYS A 5 -0.88 -33.68 38.85
CA LYS A 5 -0.82 -34.81 39.79
C LYS A 5 -0.91 -34.28 41.23
N PRO A 6 -1.76 -34.83 42.12
CA PRO A 6 -1.86 -34.33 43.49
C PRO A 6 -0.47 -34.26 44.13
N GLY A 7 0.01 -33.05 44.43
CA GLY A 7 1.32 -32.81 45.08
C GLY A 7 2.43 -32.20 44.22
N GLN A 8 2.23 -31.91 42.92
CA GLN A 8 3.25 -31.24 42.09
C GLN A 8 3.04 -29.72 42.04
N LEU A 9 4.00 -28.92 42.50
CA LEU A 9 3.93 -27.45 42.36
C LEU A 9 4.34 -27.02 40.94
N PRO A 10 3.75 -25.95 40.37
CA PRO A 10 4.23 -25.37 39.12
C PRO A 10 5.72 -25.00 39.20
N PRO A 11 6.48 -25.07 38.08
CA PRO A 11 7.89 -24.70 38.06
C PRO A 11 8.12 -23.28 38.60
N GLN A 12 8.86 -23.21 39.71
CA GLN A 12 9.17 -21.97 40.42
C GLN A 12 10.56 -22.06 41.06
N ASP A 13 11.12 -20.92 41.42
CA ASP A 13 12.34 -20.80 42.23
C ASP A 13 12.22 -19.54 43.07
N ILE A 14 11.73 -19.71 44.30
CA ILE A 14 11.42 -18.57 45.18
C ILE A 14 12.70 -17.89 45.65
N GLU A 15 13.76 -18.66 45.91
CA GLU A 15 15.05 -18.11 46.35
C GLU A 15 15.69 -17.25 45.26
N ALA A 16 15.60 -17.67 43.99
CA ALA A 16 16.04 -16.84 42.87
C ALA A 16 15.20 -15.56 42.72
N GLU A 17 13.87 -15.64 42.88
CA GLU A 17 13.01 -14.45 42.86
C GLU A 17 13.37 -13.46 43.97
N GLN A 18 13.58 -13.96 45.20
CA GLN A 18 13.99 -13.14 46.34
C GLN A 18 15.36 -12.50 46.10
N SER A 19 16.30 -13.27 45.54
CA SER A 19 17.65 -12.81 45.19
C SER A 19 17.62 -11.71 44.12
N VAL A 20 16.73 -11.79 43.12
CA VAL A 20 16.55 -10.72 42.12
C VAL A 20 16.06 -9.43 42.80
N LEU A 21 14.96 -9.50 43.55
CA LEU A 21 14.35 -8.33 44.17
C LEU A 21 15.28 -7.68 45.22
N GLY A 22 15.96 -8.49 46.01
CA GLY A 22 16.97 -8.01 46.96
C GLY A 22 18.16 -7.34 46.25
N SER A 23 18.64 -7.92 45.14
CA SER A 23 19.76 -7.35 44.37
C SER A 23 19.43 -5.97 43.80
N LEU A 24 18.17 -5.76 43.39
CA LEU A 24 17.69 -4.47 42.87
C LEU A 24 17.67 -3.35 43.91
N MET A 25 17.50 -3.70 45.19
CA MET A 25 17.58 -2.75 46.31
C MET A 25 19.01 -2.50 46.80
N LEU A 26 19.96 -3.36 46.43
CA LEU A 26 21.38 -3.26 46.84
C LEU A 26 22.26 -2.59 45.79
N ASP A 27 22.07 -2.88 44.51
CA ASP A 27 22.83 -2.32 43.38
C ASP A 27 21.93 -1.48 42.48
N LYS A 28 22.17 -0.16 42.48
CA LYS A 28 21.44 0.81 41.65
C LYS A 28 21.54 0.51 40.15
N ASN A 29 22.58 -0.18 39.71
CA ASN A 29 22.79 -0.53 38.30
C ASN A 29 22.19 -1.88 37.92
N ALA A 30 21.69 -2.67 38.87
CA ALA A 30 21.15 -4.00 38.61
C ALA A 30 19.90 -3.96 37.72
N ILE A 31 19.04 -2.95 37.90
CA ILE A 31 17.79 -2.81 37.14
C ILE A 31 18.04 -2.64 35.63
N PHE A 32 19.04 -1.86 35.24
CA PHE A 32 19.40 -1.65 33.82
C PHE A 32 19.84 -2.94 33.11
N LYS A 33 20.29 -3.95 33.87
CA LYS A 33 20.75 -5.23 33.30
C LYS A 33 19.59 -6.17 32.99
N ILE A 34 18.41 -5.96 33.59
CA ILE A 34 17.31 -6.93 33.55
C ILE A 34 15.94 -6.34 33.16
N ALA A 35 15.72 -5.04 33.33
CA ALA A 35 14.43 -4.39 33.08
C ALA A 35 13.92 -4.55 31.65
N ASP A 36 14.84 -4.68 30.69
CA ASP A 36 14.47 -4.82 29.28
C ASP A 36 13.80 -6.16 28.98
N TRP A 37 14.12 -7.23 29.70
CA TRP A 37 13.72 -8.60 29.34
C TRP A 37 13.05 -9.40 30.45
N LEU A 38 13.07 -8.92 31.69
CA LEU A 38 12.32 -9.49 32.80
C LEU A 38 11.09 -8.63 33.08
N THR A 39 9.94 -9.27 33.25
CA THR A 39 8.63 -8.64 33.44
C THR A 39 8.03 -9.08 34.78
N PRO A 40 7.06 -8.33 35.34
CA PRO A 40 6.39 -8.73 36.58
C PRO A 40 5.76 -10.13 36.50
N ASP A 41 5.26 -10.54 35.34
CA ASP A 41 4.63 -11.85 35.15
C ASP A 41 5.60 -13.04 35.14
N ASP A 42 6.90 -12.78 35.05
CA ASP A 42 7.93 -13.81 35.17
C ASP A 42 8.05 -14.34 36.60
N PHE A 43 7.65 -13.56 37.60
CA PHE A 43 7.64 -13.97 39.00
C PHE A 43 6.43 -14.85 39.30
N TYR A 44 6.64 -15.94 40.05
CA TYR A 44 5.57 -16.83 40.47
C TYR A 44 4.75 -16.23 41.61
N ARG A 45 5.40 -15.66 42.62
CA ARG A 45 4.70 -15.10 43.78
C ARG A 45 4.07 -13.76 43.44
N GLN A 46 2.77 -13.63 43.76
CA GLN A 46 2.05 -12.38 43.56
C GLN A 46 2.69 -11.19 44.29
N THR A 47 3.22 -11.42 45.49
CA THR A 47 3.96 -10.39 46.25
C THR A 47 5.20 -9.92 45.50
N HIS A 48 5.93 -10.83 44.86
CA HIS A 48 7.13 -10.49 44.07
C HIS A 48 6.78 -9.74 42.78
N LYS A 49 5.67 -10.10 42.12
CA LYS A 49 5.15 -9.34 40.97
C LYS A 49 4.92 -7.87 41.32
N ILE A 50 4.25 -7.65 42.45
CA ILE A 50 3.91 -6.31 42.96
C ILE A 50 5.18 -5.51 43.28
N ILE A 51 6.16 -6.14 43.93
CA ILE A 51 7.44 -5.50 44.28
C ILE A 51 8.23 -5.15 43.01
N TYR A 52 8.29 -6.05 42.02
CA TYR A 52 8.99 -5.79 40.76
C TYR A 52 8.31 -4.70 39.94
N GLN A 53 6.97 -4.68 39.88
CA GLN A 53 6.22 -3.60 39.24
C GLN A 53 6.51 -2.25 39.90
N ALA A 54 6.49 -2.16 41.23
CA ALA A 54 6.83 -0.92 41.93
C ALA A 54 8.30 -0.51 41.70
N THR A 55 9.19 -1.47 41.44
CA THR A 55 10.59 -1.23 41.07
C THR A 55 10.70 -0.63 39.67
N LEU A 56 9.94 -1.15 38.70
CA LEU A 56 9.85 -0.59 37.35
C LEU A 56 9.25 0.83 37.35
N ASP A 57 8.21 1.08 38.16
CA ASP A 57 7.62 2.41 38.29
C ASP A 57 8.63 3.46 38.78
N LEU A 58 9.50 3.09 39.72
CA LEU A 58 10.57 3.97 40.21
C LEU A 58 11.65 4.17 39.13
N PHE A 59 11.99 3.10 38.42
CA PHE A 59 12.95 3.14 37.31
C PHE A 59 12.50 4.08 36.18
N GLU A 60 11.23 4.01 35.76
CA GLU A 60 10.65 4.88 34.73
C GLU A 60 10.67 6.36 35.15
N LYS A 61 10.49 6.64 36.44
CA LYS A 61 10.58 7.98 37.02
C LYS A 61 12.02 8.44 37.28
N SER A 62 13.01 7.61 36.94
CA SER A 62 14.43 7.85 37.24
C SER A 62 14.71 8.07 38.74
N GLU A 63 13.90 7.46 39.60
CA GLU A 63 14.07 7.49 41.05
C GLU A 63 14.95 6.30 41.52
N PRO A 64 15.78 6.47 42.56
CA PRO A 64 16.60 5.37 43.07
C PRO A 64 15.73 4.25 43.64
N ILE A 65 16.13 3.00 43.43
CA ILE A 65 15.46 1.81 44.00
C ILE A 65 16.22 1.40 45.25
N ASP A 66 15.68 1.68 46.43
CA ASP A 66 16.30 1.34 47.72
C ASP A 66 15.24 1.09 48.81
N LEU A 67 15.69 0.75 50.02
CA LEU A 67 14.83 0.45 51.17
C LEU A 67 14.11 1.70 51.75
N CYS A 68 14.27 2.88 51.15
CA CYS A 68 13.54 4.09 51.48
C CYS A 68 12.48 4.43 50.42
N SER A 69 12.86 4.38 49.14
CA SER A 69 11.98 4.73 48.02
C SER A 69 10.93 3.66 47.71
N LEU A 70 11.33 2.38 47.67
CA LEU A 70 10.44 1.28 47.29
C LEU A 70 9.26 1.09 48.26
N PRO A 71 9.45 1.12 49.59
CA PRO A 71 8.31 1.08 50.51
C PRO A 71 7.40 2.31 50.41
N SER A 72 7.95 3.48 50.09
CA SER A 72 7.17 4.71 49.94
C SER A 72 6.27 4.61 48.70
N ARG A 73 6.82 4.15 47.57
CA ARG A 73 6.05 3.87 46.36
C ARG A 73 4.95 2.83 46.59
N LEU A 74 5.29 1.72 47.27
CA LEU A 74 4.32 0.67 47.61
C LEU A 74 3.22 1.16 48.56
N LYS A 75 3.50 2.17 49.40
CA LYS A 75 2.51 2.80 50.28
C LYS A 75 1.56 3.71 49.51
N GLU A 76 2.07 4.46 48.54
CA GLU A 76 1.25 5.33 47.66
C GLU A 76 0.24 4.54 46.84
N VAL A 77 0.63 3.36 46.35
CA VAL A 77 -0.28 2.47 45.60
C VAL A 77 -1.07 1.52 46.51
N GLU A 78 -1.05 1.75 47.82
CA GLU A 78 -1.77 0.97 48.86
C GLU A 78 -1.43 -0.54 48.92
N LYS A 79 -0.31 -0.97 48.33
CA LYS A 79 0.13 -2.38 48.28
C LYS A 79 1.13 -2.79 49.35
N LEU A 80 1.67 -1.86 50.14
CA LEU A 80 2.71 -2.14 51.14
C LEU A 80 2.27 -3.17 52.21
N LYS A 81 1.01 -3.16 52.63
CA LYS A 81 0.50 -4.14 53.60
C LYS A 81 0.35 -5.54 52.97
N GLU A 82 -0.01 -5.61 51.69
CA GLU A 82 -0.23 -6.86 50.95
C GLU A 82 1.07 -7.65 50.74
N ILE A 83 2.21 -6.97 50.62
CA ILE A 83 3.51 -7.61 50.45
C ILE A 83 4.20 -8.01 51.78
N GLY A 84 3.55 -7.85 52.94
CA GLY A 84 4.16 -8.14 54.25
C GLY A 84 4.87 -6.95 54.92
N GLY A 85 4.67 -5.73 54.41
CA GLY A 85 5.23 -4.50 54.98
C GLY A 85 6.73 -4.33 54.74
N LYS A 86 7.31 -3.33 55.43
CA LYS A 86 8.76 -3.03 55.31
C LYS A 86 9.65 -4.19 55.76
N GLY A 87 9.19 -5.00 56.73
CA GLY A 87 9.94 -6.14 57.25
C GLY A 87 10.29 -7.16 56.16
N TYR A 88 9.35 -7.43 55.25
CA TYR A 88 9.58 -8.38 54.16
C TYR A 88 10.62 -7.88 53.16
N LEU A 89 10.65 -6.57 52.85
CA LEU A 89 11.66 -5.99 51.97
C LEU A 89 13.08 -6.09 52.57
N THR A 90 13.20 -5.92 53.89
CA THR A 90 14.47 -6.15 54.60
C THR A 90 14.91 -7.61 54.53
N GLU A 91 13.96 -8.56 54.63
CA GLU A 91 14.23 -9.99 54.49
C GLU A 91 14.75 -10.34 53.08
N LEU A 92 14.17 -9.75 52.02
CA LEU A 92 14.64 -9.93 50.65
C LEU A 92 16.10 -9.49 50.48
N ILE A 93 16.49 -8.35 51.07
CA ILE A 93 17.88 -7.88 51.03
C ILE A 93 18.83 -8.87 51.70
N ASN A 94 18.44 -9.40 52.87
CA ASN A 94 19.26 -10.34 53.63
C ASN A 94 19.37 -11.73 52.97
N SER A 95 18.46 -12.05 52.04
CA SER A 95 18.46 -13.31 51.29
C SER A 95 19.43 -13.33 50.10
N VAL A 96 19.98 -12.18 49.68
CA VAL A 96 20.83 -12.07 48.49
C VAL A 96 22.25 -12.56 48.80
N PRO A 97 22.76 -13.61 48.12
CA PRO A 97 24.14 -14.05 48.30
C PRO A 97 25.15 -13.04 47.74
N THR A 98 24.89 -12.50 46.54
CA THR A 98 25.69 -11.41 45.94
C THR A 98 24.89 -10.67 44.87
N ALA A 99 24.78 -9.34 45.00
CA ALA A 99 24.00 -8.51 44.07
C ALA A 99 24.55 -8.46 42.63
N THR A 100 25.84 -8.76 42.43
CA THR A 100 26.49 -8.77 41.11
C THR A 100 25.96 -9.86 40.18
N HIS A 101 25.36 -10.93 40.73
CA HIS A 101 24.83 -12.06 39.97
C HIS A 101 23.34 -11.93 39.59
N VAL A 102 22.77 -10.72 39.68
CA VAL A 102 21.35 -10.46 39.36
C VAL A 102 20.90 -11.03 38.01
N ILE A 103 21.75 -10.98 36.97
CA ILE A 103 21.45 -11.54 35.64
C ILE A 103 21.23 -13.07 35.71
N HIS A 104 22.03 -13.76 36.52
CA HIS A 104 21.93 -15.21 36.68
C HIS A 104 20.63 -15.60 37.39
N TYR A 105 20.30 -14.93 38.49
CA TYR A 105 19.02 -15.16 39.20
C TYR A 105 17.82 -14.82 38.32
N ALA A 106 17.86 -13.71 37.58
CA ALA A 106 16.80 -13.31 36.65
C ALA A 106 16.61 -14.33 35.52
N LYS A 107 17.70 -14.92 34.99
CA LYS A 107 17.61 -16.01 33.99
C LYS A 107 16.94 -17.27 34.56
N ILE A 108 17.17 -17.57 35.84
CA ILE A 108 16.48 -18.69 36.52
C ILE A 108 14.98 -18.41 36.59
N VAL A 109 14.57 -17.21 37.03
CA VAL A 109 13.16 -16.80 37.11
C VAL A 109 12.49 -16.89 35.73
N GLN A 110 13.13 -16.33 34.70
CA GLN A 110 12.63 -16.39 33.32
C GLN A 110 12.50 -17.83 32.80
N ARG A 111 13.49 -18.70 33.08
CA ARG A 111 13.43 -20.11 32.70
C ARG A 111 12.26 -20.83 33.38
N LYS A 112 11.98 -20.52 34.65
CA LYS A 112 10.82 -21.08 35.36
C LYS A 112 9.50 -20.58 34.76
N LYS A 113 9.40 -19.30 34.37
CA LYS A 113 8.23 -18.78 33.64
C LYS A 113 8.03 -19.47 32.30
N ALA A 114 9.08 -19.66 31.50
CA ALA A 114 8.98 -20.38 30.23
C ALA A 114 8.44 -21.81 30.41
N LEU A 115 8.82 -22.50 31.49
CA LEU A 115 8.25 -23.80 31.83
C LEU A 115 6.77 -23.71 32.25
N ARG A 116 6.35 -22.63 32.92
CA ARG A 116 4.93 -22.39 33.24
C ARG A 116 4.10 -22.08 32.00
N ASP A 117 4.60 -21.23 31.11
CA ASP A 117 3.96 -20.91 29.82
C ASP A 117 3.79 -22.18 28.97
N LEU A 118 4.77 -23.10 29.02
CA LEU A 118 4.66 -24.40 28.35
C LEU A 118 3.58 -25.30 28.93
N ILE A 119 3.44 -25.33 30.26
CA ILE A 119 2.38 -26.10 30.93
C ILE A 119 0.99 -25.51 30.60
N GLU A 120 0.88 -24.18 30.57
CA GLU A 120 -0.34 -23.47 30.22
C GLU A 120 -0.74 -23.72 28.75
N ALA A 121 0.21 -23.56 27.82
CA ALA A 121 -0.02 -23.86 26.41
C ALA A 121 -0.41 -25.34 26.19
N ALA A 122 0.24 -26.28 26.88
CA ALA A 122 -0.13 -27.69 26.81
C ALA A 122 -1.56 -27.95 27.31
N HIS A 123 -2.01 -27.22 28.35
CA HIS A 123 -3.39 -27.33 28.84
C HIS A 123 -4.40 -26.75 27.85
N GLU A 124 -4.10 -25.60 27.25
CA GLU A 124 -4.96 -24.99 26.22
C GLU A 124 -5.05 -25.88 24.98
N ILE A 125 -3.94 -26.43 24.51
CA ILE A 125 -3.92 -27.39 23.39
C ILE A 125 -4.75 -28.64 23.71
N ASN A 126 -4.67 -29.12 24.94
CA ASN A 126 -5.51 -30.24 25.37
C ASN A 126 -7.00 -29.89 25.32
N LEU A 127 -7.39 -28.64 25.67
CA LEU A 127 -8.78 -28.17 25.54
C LEU A 127 -9.23 -28.06 24.09
N LEU A 128 -8.36 -27.59 23.19
CA LEU A 128 -8.65 -27.57 21.74
C LEU A 128 -8.94 -28.97 21.19
N GLY A 129 -8.27 -30.00 21.72
CA GLY A 129 -8.51 -31.40 21.34
C GLY A 129 -9.90 -31.94 21.63
N TYR A 130 -10.71 -31.25 22.46
CA TYR A 130 -12.10 -31.60 22.74
C TYR A 130 -13.12 -30.79 21.92
N GLN A 131 -12.67 -29.88 21.06
CA GLN A 131 -13.55 -29.04 20.23
C GLN A 131 -13.83 -29.72 18.88
N GLU A 132 -14.80 -30.63 18.86
CA GLU A 132 -15.15 -31.46 17.68
C GLU A 132 -15.83 -30.67 16.53
N GLU A 133 -16.26 -29.43 16.76
CA GLU A 133 -17.00 -28.61 15.79
C GLU A 133 -16.10 -27.71 14.91
N GLU A 134 -14.80 -27.58 15.23
CA GLU A 134 -13.84 -26.76 14.49
C GLU A 134 -13.04 -27.58 13.47
N ASP A 135 -12.53 -26.89 12.44
CA ASP A 135 -11.68 -27.51 11.43
C ASP A 135 -10.33 -27.92 12.03
N ILE A 136 -9.89 -29.15 11.74
CA ILE A 136 -8.67 -29.73 12.31
C ILE A 136 -7.42 -28.93 11.93
N GLU A 137 -7.40 -28.32 10.75
CA GLU A 137 -6.29 -27.47 10.31
C GLU A 137 -6.19 -26.19 11.16
N SER A 138 -7.32 -25.63 11.57
CA SER A 138 -7.38 -24.45 12.47
C SER A 138 -6.91 -24.80 13.88
N ILE A 139 -7.33 -25.94 14.41
CA ILE A 139 -6.92 -26.44 15.73
C ILE A 139 -5.39 -26.66 15.77
N VAL A 140 -4.83 -27.25 14.71
CA VAL A 140 -3.39 -27.49 14.59
C VAL A 140 -2.61 -26.17 14.47
N ASP A 141 -3.08 -25.20 13.68
CA ASP A 141 -2.43 -23.87 13.58
C ASP A 141 -2.46 -23.12 14.91
N GLU A 142 -3.59 -23.15 15.64
CA GLU A 142 -3.67 -22.53 16.96
C GLU A 142 -2.70 -23.20 17.97
N ALA A 143 -2.60 -24.52 17.93
CA ALA A 143 -1.65 -25.27 18.77
C ALA A 143 -0.19 -24.94 18.43
N GLU A 144 0.16 -24.86 17.13
CA GLU A 144 1.50 -24.46 16.68
C GLU A 144 1.84 -23.03 17.11
N GLN A 145 0.90 -22.09 16.96
CA GLN A 145 1.08 -20.69 17.37
C GLN A 145 1.32 -20.56 18.88
N LYS A 146 0.57 -21.28 19.71
CA LYS A 146 0.73 -21.28 21.17
C LYS A 146 2.12 -21.79 21.58
N ILE A 147 2.57 -22.93 21.03
CA ILE A 147 3.92 -23.46 21.30
C ILE A 147 5.00 -22.48 20.84
N PHE A 148 4.83 -21.90 19.64
CA PHE A 148 5.83 -21.03 19.04
C PHE A 148 6.01 -19.69 19.78
N SER A 149 4.94 -19.13 20.34
CA SER A 149 4.98 -17.89 21.12
C SER A 149 5.94 -17.96 22.33
N ILE A 150 6.12 -19.16 22.90
CA ILE A 150 7.03 -19.43 24.03
C ILE A 150 8.50 -19.32 23.58
N SER A 151 8.80 -19.78 22.35
CA SER A 151 10.15 -19.71 21.78
C SER A 151 10.56 -18.29 21.38
N GLN A 152 9.61 -17.48 20.88
CA GLN A 152 9.89 -16.09 20.45
C GLN A 152 10.22 -15.14 21.59
N LYS A 153 9.64 -15.29 22.79
CA LYS A 153 9.93 -14.41 23.93
C LYS A 153 11.41 -14.42 24.36
N SER A 154 12.19 -15.42 23.94
CA SER A 154 13.64 -15.54 24.26
C SER A 154 14.58 -14.89 23.23
N LEU A 155 14.08 -14.37 22.10
CA LEU A 155 14.90 -13.77 21.03
C LEU A 155 14.45 -12.32 20.76
N ARG A 156 15.11 -11.34 21.38
CA ARG A 156 14.98 -9.92 21.00
C ARG A 156 16.11 -9.50 20.06
N GLN A 157 15.78 -8.58 19.15
CA GLN A 157 16.73 -7.89 18.27
C GLN A 157 17.25 -6.63 18.97
N ASP A 158 18.55 -6.59 19.24
CA ASP A 158 19.24 -5.42 19.78
C ASP A 158 19.86 -4.57 18.65
N PHE A 159 20.05 -3.27 18.89
CA PHE A 159 20.89 -2.45 18.03
C PHE A 159 22.36 -2.87 18.20
N ILE A 160 22.95 -3.42 17.14
CA ILE A 160 24.36 -3.82 17.13
C ILE A 160 25.22 -2.62 16.71
N PRO A 161 26.17 -2.14 17.54
CA PRO A 161 27.10 -1.09 17.14
C PRO A 161 27.91 -1.50 15.90
N VAL A 162 28.01 -0.60 14.91
CA VAL A 162 28.69 -0.88 13.63
C VAL A 162 30.13 -1.39 13.84
N LYS A 163 30.85 -0.85 14.84
CA LYS A 163 32.22 -1.25 15.18
C LYS A 163 32.37 -2.76 15.45
N ASP A 164 31.32 -3.41 15.97
CA ASP A 164 31.35 -4.82 16.34
C ASP A 164 31.18 -5.72 15.10
N ILE A 165 30.66 -5.17 13.99
CA ILE A 165 30.45 -5.86 12.70
C ILE A 165 31.60 -5.58 11.71
N LEU A 166 32.31 -4.46 11.86
CA LEU A 166 33.36 -4.03 10.92
C LEU A 166 34.54 -5.01 10.86
N GLY A 167 34.92 -5.62 11.99
CA GLY A 167 36.01 -6.60 12.03
C GLY A 167 35.71 -7.84 11.18
N GLU A 168 34.55 -8.46 11.39
CA GLU A 168 34.09 -9.62 10.59
C GLU A 168 33.93 -9.24 9.10
N THR A 169 33.44 -8.03 8.83
CA THR A 169 33.28 -7.52 7.46
C THR A 169 34.62 -7.38 6.75
N PHE A 170 35.66 -6.89 7.44
CA PHE A 170 37.01 -6.71 6.90
C PHE A 170 37.66 -8.07 6.60
N GLU A 171 37.61 -9.02 7.53
CA GLU A 171 38.12 -10.39 7.30
C GLU A 171 37.45 -11.05 6.09
N ARG A 172 36.14 -10.86 5.93
CA ARG A 172 35.42 -11.38 4.77
C ARG A 172 35.87 -10.77 3.45
N ILE A 173 36.13 -9.45 3.42
CA ILE A 173 36.65 -8.77 2.22
C ILE A 173 38.06 -9.26 1.89
N ASP A 174 38.90 -9.45 2.90
CA ASP A 174 40.27 -9.95 2.75
C ASP A 174 40.31 -11.37 2.16
N ARG A 175 39.42 -12.27 2.61
CA ARG A 175 39.28 -13.62 2.02
C ARG A 175 38.85 -13.61 0.55
N LEU A 176 37.96 -12.69 0.17
CA LEU A 176 37.55 -12.51 -1.24
C LEU A 176 38.71 -11.98 -2.09
N HIS A 177 39.52 -11.07 -1.55
CA HIS A 177 40.70 -10.53 -2.24
C HIS A 177 41.80 -11.57 -2.44
N LYS A 178 41.99 -12.47 -1.45
CA LYS A 178 42.97 -13.57 -1.50
C LYS A 178 42.54 -14.75 -2.38
N GLY A 179 41.33 -14.73 -2.94
CA GLY A 179 40.83 -15.79 -3.82
C GLY A 179 40.44 -17.09 -3.11
N GLU A 180 40.34 -17.09 -1.77
CA GLU A 180 39.97 -18.26 -0.96
C GLU A 180 38.48 -18.62 -1.09
N SER A 181 37.64 -17.67 -1.51
CA SER A 181 36.23 -17.87 -1.83
C SER A 181 35.92 -17.19 -3.18
N PRO A 182 35.40 -17.91 -4.18
CA PRO A 182 35.24 -17.38 -5.54
C PRO A 182 34.19 -16.26 -5.61
N LEU A 183 33.15 -16.30 -4.77
CA LEU A 183 32.07 -15.30 -4.72
C LEU A 183 31.54 -15.11 -3.30
N ARG A 184 30.84 -13.98 -3.08
CA ARG A 184 30.17 -13.66 -1.81
C ARG A 184 28.83 -14.40 -1.66
N GLY A 185 28.08 -14.53 -2.75
CA GLY A 185 26.78 -15.21 -2.79
C GLY A 185 26.88 -16.66 -3.26
N LEU A 186 25.75 -17.35 -3.25
CA LEU A 186 25.61 -18.71 -3.74
C LEU A 186 25.74 -18.77 -5.26
N GLN A 187 26.66 -19.58 -5.79
CA GLN A 187 26.95 -19.64 -7.22
C GLN A 187 25.77 -20.24 -8.00
N THR A 188 25.42 -19.63 -9.14
CA THR A 188 24.32 -20.10 -10.01
C THR A 188 24.76 -21.21 -10.95
N GLY A 189 26.07 -21.35 -11.19
CA GLY A 189 26.63 -22.26 -12.19
C GLY A 189 26.79 -21.64 -13.57
N PHE A 190 26.40 -20.37 -13.72
CA PHE A 190 26.60 -19.56 -14.93
C PHE A 190 27.53 -18.40 -14.58
N SER A 191 28.80 -18.51 -14.96
CA SER A 191 29.84 -17.52 -14.72
C SER A 191 29.44 -16.12 -15.18
N SER A 192 28.79 -16.01 -16.34
CA SER A 192 28.36 -14.75 -16.92
C SER A 192 27.22 -14.08 -16.14
N LEU A 193 26.39 -14.87 -15.45
CA LEU A 193 25.33 -14.38 -14.55
C LEU A 193 25.92 -14.04 -13.17
N ASP A 194 26.76 -14.92 -12.65
CA ASP A 194 27.45 -14.78 -11.37
C ASP A 194 28.36 -13.55 -11.34
N ASN A 195 29.01 -13.19 -12.44
CA ASN A 195 29.80 -11.95 -12.57
C ASN A 195 28.96 -10.68 -12.36
N LYS A 196 27.66 -10.73 -12.64
CA LYS A 196 26.75 -9.59 -12.47
C LYS A 196 26.03 -9.60 -11.12
N LEU A 197 25.71 -10.79 -10.61
CA LEU A 197 24.98 -10.96 -9.34
C LEU A 197 25.92 -11.07 -8.12
N ALA A 198 27.19 -11.38 -8.35
CA ALA A 198 28.14 -11.85 -7.33
C ALA A 198 27.63 -13.10 -6.57
N GLY A 199 26.86 -13.96 -7.26
CA GLY A 199 26.08 -15.06 -6.71
C GLY A 199 24.77 -14.62 -6.04
N LEU A 200 23.87 -15.58 -5.76
CA LEU A 200 22.60 -15.33 -5.07
C LEU A 200 22.87 -14.99 -3.60
N GLN A 201 22.53 -13.77 -3.20
CA GLN A 201 22.83 -13.28 -1.85
C GLN A 201 21.83 -13.84 -0.82
N LYS A 202 22.33 -14.10 0.38
CA LYS A 202 21.48 -14.47 1.53
C LYS A 202 20.50 -13.34 1.84
N SER A 203 19.32 -13.70 2.32
CA SER A 203 18.23 -12.77 2.65
C SER A 203 17.58 -12.05 1.46
N ASP A 204 17.99 -12.32 0.22
CA ASP A 204 17.41 -11.71 -0.97
C ASP A 204 16.24 -12.52 -1.56
N LEU A 205 15.24 -11.80 -2.07
CA LEU A 205 14.18 -12.32 -2.92
C LEU A 205 14.54 -12.03 -4.37
N ILE A 206 14.79 -13.09 -5.14
CA ILE A 206 15.11 -13.06 -6.56
C ILE A 206 13.87 -13.50 -7.34
N ILE A 207 13.38 -12.65 -8.25
CA ILE A 207 12.27 -13.00 -9.14
C ILE A 207 12.82 -13.35 -10.52
N LEU A 208 12.54 -14.55 -11.01
CA LEU A 208 12.83 -14.96 -12.38
C LEU A 208 11.52 -15.05 -13.17
N ALA A 209 11.38 -14.22 -14.20
CA ALA A 209 10.13 -14.09 -14.95
C ALA A 209 10.30 -14.26 -16.46
N SER A 210 9.35 -14.95 -17.10
CA SER A 210 9.31 -15.05 -18.56
C SER A 210 7.91 -15.39 -19.06
N ARG A 211 7.71 -15.33 -20.39
CA ARG A 211 6.51 -15.89 -21.03
C ARG A 211 6.55 -17.43 -20.93
N PRO A 212 5.39 -18.11 -21.01
CA PRO A 212 5.34 -19.56 -21.10
C PRO A 212 6.29 -20.11 -22.16
N SER A 213 6.85 -21.29 -21.88
CA SER A 213 7.72 -22.03 -22.81
C SER A 213 9.07 -21.37 -23.15
N LEU A 214 9.49 -20.29 -22.46
CA LEU A 214 10.81 -19.69 -22.66
C LEU A 214 11.94 -20.29 -21.79
N GLY A 215 11.63 -21.25 -20.90
CA GLY A 215 12.64 -21.96 -20.10
C GLY A 215 12.75 -21.53 -18.63
N LYS A 216 11.76 -20.84 -18.06
CA LYS A 216 11.75 -20.40 -16.64
C LYS A 216 12.13 -21.52 -15.65
N SER A 217 11.41 -22.64 -15.69
CA SER A 217 11.65 -23.77 -14.79
C SER A 217 12.95 -24.49 -15.12
N ALA A 218 13.35 -24.55 -16.39
CA ALA A 218 14.63 -25.15 -16.81
C ALA A 218 15.83 -24.42 -16.17
N LEU A 219 15.88 -23.08 -16.29
CA LEU A 219 16.95 -22.29 -15.69
C LEU A 219 17.00 -22.44 -14.16
N ALA A 220 15.83 -22.47 -13.50
CA ALA A 220 15.75 -22.66 -12.06
C ALA A 220 16.25 -24.05 -11.62
N LEU A 221 15.91 -25.10 -12.36
CA LEU A 221 16.38 -26.46 -12.08
C LEU A 221 17.88 -26.63 -12.37
N ASP A 222 18.43 -25.94 -13.36
CA ASP A 222 19.89 -25.94 -13.59
C ASP A 222 20.65 -25.27 -12.44
N ILE A 223 20.14 -24.15 -11.93
CA ILE A 223 20.69 -23.52 -10.73
C ILE A 223 20.60 -24.47 -9.53
N ALA A 224 19.44 -25.10 -9.30
CA ALA A 224 19.24 -26.06 -8.22
C ALA A 224 20.23 -27.24 -8.31
N ARG A 225 20.39 -27.80 -9.51
CA ARG A 225 21.28 -28.92 -9.80
C ARG A 225 22.73 -28.52 -9.56
N HIS A 226 23.17 -27.35 -10.00
CA HIS A 226 24.52 -26.87 -9.75
C HIS A 226 24.79 -26.68 -8.24
N VAL A 227 23.88 -26.00 -7.54
CA VAL A 227 23.99 -25.77 -6.09
C VAL A 227 24.07 -27.09 -5.31
N ALA A 228 23.22 -28.06 -5.64
CA ALA A 228 23.17 -29.32 -4.90
C ALA A 228 24.33 -30.28 -5.27
N THR A 229 24.79 -30.29 -6.52
CA THR A 229 25.82 -31.25 -6.97
C THR A 229 27.25 -30.72 -6.84
N GLN A 230 27.48 -29.45 -7.15
CA GLN A 230 28.81 -28.82 -7.15
C GLN A 230 29.10 -28.11 -5.82
N VAL A 231 28.19 -27.22 -5.41
CA VAL A 231 28.33 -26.46 -4.15
C VAL A 231 27.98 -27.33 -2.92
N LYS A 232 27.25 -28.43 -3.13
CA LYS A 232 26.79 -29.38 -2.11
C LYS A 232 25.96 -28.76 -0.99
N MET A 233 25.17 -27.74 -1.32
CA MET A 233 24.23 -27.12 -0.37
C MET A 233 22.80 -27.64 -0.59
N PRO A 234 22.03 -27.87 0.49
CA PRO A 234 20.63 -28.27 0.38
C PRO A 234 19.75 -27.26 -0.37
N VAL A 235 18.91 -27.76 -1.27
CA VAL A 235 17.95 -26.97 -2.06
C VAL A 235 16.54 -27.49 -1.84
N GLY A 236 15.63 -26.59 -1.47
CA GLY A 236 14.20 -26.86 -1.39
C GLY A 236 13.47 -26.34 -2.62
N ILE A 237 12.65 -27.18 -3.26
CA ILE A 237 11.88 -26.84 -4.46
C ILE A 237 10.40 -27.04 -4.14
N PHE A 238 9.63 -25.97 -4.21
CA PHE A 238 8.17 -25.99 -4.18
C PHE A 238 7.65 -25.87 -5.62
N SER A 239 7.05 -26.94 -6.13
CA SER A 239 6.55 -27.05 -7.49
C SER A 239 5.03 -27.13 -7.50
N LEU A 240 4.41 -26.02 -7.88
CA LEU A 240 2.97 -25.85 -7.96
C LEU A 240 2.43 -26.15 -9.37
N GLU A 241 3.29 -26.09 -10.39
CA GLU A 241 2.91 -26.33 -11.80
C GLU A 241 3.26 -27.75 -12.27
N MET A 242 4.39 -28.31 -11.82
CA MET A 242 4.91 -29.60 -12.29
C MET A 242 4.88 -30.67 -11.20
N SER A 243 4.70 -31.93 -11.60
CA SER A 243 4.83 -33.06 -10.67
C SER A 243 6.29 -33.34 -10.31
N ARG A 244 6.52 -34.02 -9.18
CA ARG A 244 7.85 -34.49 -8.75
C ARG A 244 8.55 -35.28 -9.85
N ASP A 245 7.85 -36.18 -10.53
CA ASP A 245 8.42 -37.02 -11.60
C ASP A 245 8.93 -36.16 -12.77
N GLN A 246 8.16 -35.14 -13.18
CA GLN A 246 8.58 -34.24 -14.26
C GLN A 246 9.82 -33.42 -13.90
N ILE A 247 9.98 -33.05 -12.63
CA ILE A 247 11.19 -32.38 -12.14
C ILE A 247 12.38 -33.33 -12.16
N VAL A 248 12.20 -34.55 -11.64
CA VAL A 248 13.26 -35.56 -11.58
C VAL A 248 13.73 -35.94 -13.00
N ASP A 249 12.82 -36.16 -13.93
CA ASP A 249 13.14 -36.43 -15.34
C ASP A 249 14.02 -35.33 -15.95
N ARG A 250 13.70 -34.06 -15.67
CA ARG A 250 14.49 -32.92 -16.17
C ARG A 250 15.85 -32.79 -15.49
N LEU A 251 15.92 -33.05 -14.17
CA LEU A 251 17.20 -33.08 -13.45
C LEU A 251 18.12 -34.17 -14.01
N ILE A 252 17.57 -35.36 -14.29
CA ILE A 252 18.31 -36.46 -14.89
C ILE A 252 18.71 -36.12 -16.32
N ALA A 253 17.79 -35.63 -17.15
CA ALA A 253 18.09 -35.24 -18.53
C ALA A 253 19.20 -34.18 -18.60
N GLY A 254 19.14 -33.14 -17.76
CA GLY A 254 20.18 -32.11 -17.66
C GLY A 254 21.51 -32.61 -17.11
N GLN A 255 21.49 -33.55 -16.14
CA GLN A 255 22.72 -34.12 -15.56
C GLN A 255 23.39 -35.13 -16.50
N ALA A 256 22.61 -35.98 -17.15
CA ALA A 256 23.10 -37.00 -18.08
C ALA A 256 23.38 -36.42 -19.48
N ARG A 257 22.81 -35.25 -19.80
CA ARG A 257 22.73 -34.65 -21.15
C ARG A 257 22.06 -35.61 -22.15
N ILE A 258 20.93 -36.19 -21.75
CA ILE A 258 20.13 -37.13 -22.57
C ILE A 258 18.81 -36.47 -22.93
N ASP A 259 18.36 -36.67 -24.17
CA ASP A 259 17.12 -36.10 -24.68
C ASP A 259 15.94 -36.50 -23.78
N LEU A 260 15.19 -35.49 -23.33
CA LEU A 260 14.12 -35.65 -22.35
C LEU A 260 12.99 -36.54 -22.90
N TRP A 261 12.71 -36.49 -24.21
CA TRP A 261 11.69 -37.33 -24.84
C TRP A 261 12.15 -38.79 -24.93
N ARG A 262 13.42 -39.04 -25.25
CA ARG A 262 14.01 -40.40 -25.22
C ARG A 262 13.98 -40.98 -23.83
N LEU A 263 14.28 -40.18 -22.81
CA LEU A 263 14.20 -40.59 -21.41
C LEU A 263 12.76 -40.97 -21.03
N ARG A 264 11.77 -40.13 -21.37
CA ARG A 264 10.34 -40.40 -21.09
C ARG A 264 9.77 -41.58 -21.87
N THR A 265 10.27 -41.84 -23.08
CA THR A 265 9.80 -42.95 -23.93
C THR A 265 10.58 -44.26 -23.75
N GLY A 266 11.63 -44.25 -22.93
CA GLY A 266 12.52 -45.41 -22.73
C GLY A 266 13.36 -45.78 -23.95
N LYS A 267 13.42 -44.93 -24.99
CA LYS A 267 14.16 -45.17 -26.23
C LYS A 267 15.61 -44.69 -26.11
N LEU A 268 16.32 -45.22 -25.11
CA LEU A 268 17.72 -44.89 -24.85
C LEU A 268 18.63 -45.55 -25.90
N SER A 269 19.59 -44.80 -26.45
CA SER A 269 20.53 -45.31 -27.44
C SER A 269 21.64 -46.12 -26.75
N LYS A 270 21.85 -47.35 -27.21
CA LYS A 270 23.04 -48.13 -26.82
C LYS A 270 24.32 -47.60 -27.46
N ASP A 271 24.21 -47.00 -28.65
CA ASP A 271 25.35 -46.51 -29.44
C ASP A 271 25.94 -45.20 -28.89
N ASN A 272 25.14 -44.40 -28.18
CA ASN A 272 25.58 -43.13 -27.57
C ASN A 272 25.94 -43.25 -26.07
N ASP A 273 26.04 -44.48 -25.56
CA ASP A 273 26.30 -44.80 -24.15
C ASP A 273 25.32 -44.11 -23.18
N ASP A 274 24.05 -43.95 -23.59
CA ASP A 274 23.02 -43.25 -22.82
C ASP A 274 22.80 -43.93 -21.45
N PHE A 275 22.91 -45.26 -21.39
CA PHE A 275 22.74 -46.03 -20.16
C PHE A 275 23.82 -45.72 -19.11
N SER A 276 25.10 -45.65 -19.49
CA SER A 276 26.18 -45.36 -18.54
C SER A 276 26.10 -43.91 -18.05
N ARG A 277 25.76 -42.97 -18.94
CA ARG A 277 25.54 -41.55 -18.59
C ARG A 277 24.36 -41.36 -17.65
N LEU A 278 23.27 -42.10 -17.89
CA LEU A 278 22.10 -42.14 -17.01
C LEU A 278 22.47 -42.69 -15.63
N GLN A 279 23.22 -43.81 -15.58
CA GLN A 279 23.65 -44.41 -14.32
C GLN A 279 24.55 -43.46 -13.50
N TYR A 280 25.47 -42.77 -14.18
CA TYR A 280 26.32 -41.75 -13.55
C TYR A 280 25.49 -40.57 -13.02
N ALA A 281 24.51 -40.09 -13.78
CA ALA A 281 23.62 -39.00 -13.38
C ALA A 281 22.78 -39.38 -12.16
N ILE A 282 22.19 -40.58 -12.13
CA ILE A 282 21.41 -41.09 -10.99
C ILE A 282 22.28 -41.17 -9.74
N ASN A 283 23.48 -41.74 -9.84
CA ASN A 283 24.42 -41.84 -8.70
C ASN A 283 24.87 -40.45 -8.18
N THR A 284 24.97 -39.47 -9.08
CA THR A 284 25.29 -38.08 -8.69
C THR A 284 24.12 -37.43 -7.98
N LEU A 285 22.92 -37.51 -8.56
CA LEU A 285 21.70 -36.90 -8.02
C LEU A 285 21.24 -37.58 -6.72
N SER A 286 21.46 -38.88 -6.55
CA SER A 286 21.11 -39.59 -5.30
C SER A 286 21.90 -39.11 -4.09
N LYS A 287 23.06 -38.46 -4.31
CA LYS A 287 23.89 -37.86 -3.27
C LYS A 287 23.65 -36.36 -3.10
N ALA A 288 22.90 -35.74 -4.02
CA ALA A 288 22.63 -34.32 -4.02
C ALA A 288 21.48 -34.00 -3.05
N PRO A 289 21.62 -33.01 -2.15
CA PRO A 289 20.60 -32.67 -1.16
C PRO A 289 19.46 -31.82 -1.79
N ILE A 290 18.67 -32.41 -2.69
CA ILE A 290 17.51 -31.76 -3.33
C ILE A 290 16.23 -32.30 -2.69
N TYR A 291 15.37 -31.40 -2.21
CA TYR A 291 14.09 -31.72 -1.57
C TYR A 291 12.95 -31.10 -2.37
N ILE A 292 11.99 -31.91 -2.81
CA ILE A 292 10.89 -31.49 -3.69
C ILE A 292 9.55 -31.69 -2.99
N ASP A 293 8.78 -30.60 -2.94
CA ASP A 293 7.36 -30.60 -2.61
C ASP A 293 6.55 -30.25 -3.86
N ASP A 294 5.63 -31.13 -4.26
CA ASP A 294 4.78 -30.99 -5.45
C ASP A 294 3.29 -30.91 -5.09
N ALA A 295 2.99 -30.46 -3.88
CA ALA A 295 1.61 -30.27 -3.43
C ALA A 295 0.91 -29.22 -4.32
N PRO A 296 -0.27 -29.54 -4.90
CA PRO A 296 -0.93 -28.67 -5.88
C PRO A 296 -1.49 -27.37 -5.27
N ILE A 297 -1.63 -27.31 -3.94
CA ILE A 297 -2.10 -26.14 -3.20
C ILE A 297 -1.17 -25.97 -1.99
N THR A 298 -0.35 -24.91 -1.99
CA THR A 298 0.52 -24.58 -0.86
C THR A 298 0.32 -23.13 -0.46
N ASN A 299 -0.17 -22.92 0.77
CA ASN A 299 -0.18 -21.60 1.40
C ASN A 299 1.24 -21.24 1.86
N VAL A 300 1.61 -19.96 1.82
CA VAL A 300 2.91 -19.44 2.31
C VAL A 300 3.23 -19.89 3.74
N MET A 301 2.21 -20.10 4.60
CA MET A 301 2.43 -20.62 5.96
C MET A 301 2.96 -22.05 5.98
N GLN A 302 2.33 -22.96 5.23
CA GLN A 302 2.76 -24.35 5.12
C GLN A 302 4.17 -24.42 4.54
N MET A 303 4.42 -23.66 3.47
CA MET A 303 5.76 -23.52 2.88
C MET A 303 6.78 -23.07 3.93
N ARG A 304 6.45 -22.05 4.73
CA ARG A 304 7.33 -21.53 5.80
C ARG A 304 7.59 -22.58 6.88
N ALA A 305 6.58 -23.34 7.31
CA ALA A 305 6.73 -24.42 8.28
C ALA A 305 7.65 -25.54 7.76
N MET A 306 7.41 -26.01 6.53
CA MET A 306 8.24 -27.03 5.88
C MET A 306 9.68 -26.58 5.70
N THR A 307 9.86 -25.34 5.25
CA THR A 307 11.18 -24.74 5.04
C THR A 307 11.93 -24.60 6.35
N ARG A 308 11.28 -24.14 7.43
CA ARG A 308 11.90 -24.06 8.77
C ARG A 308 12.36 -25.42 9.26
N ARG A 309 11.53 -26.46 9.10
CA ARG A 309 11.88 -27.84 9.46
C ARG A 309 13.08 -28.35 8.66
N LEU A 310 13.14 -28.03 7.36
CA LEU A 310 14.26 -28.38 6.50
C LEU A 310 15.54 -27.62 6.90
N GLN A 311 15.44 -26.32 7.20
CA GLN A 311 16.55 -25.50 7.70
C GLN A 311 17.13 -26.08 9.00
N ALA A 312 16.27 -26.44 9.96
CA ALA A 312 16.69 -26.96 11.26
C ALA A 312 17.33 -28.36 11.18
N SER A 313 16.90 -29.20 10.24
CA SER A 313 17.38 -30.58 10.12
C SER A 313 18.57 -30.76 9.18
N GLN A 314 18.66 -29.96 8.09
CA GLN A 314 19.64 -30.16 7.02
C GLN A 314 20.51 -28.93 6.72
N GLY A 315 20.12 -27.74 7.17
CA GLY A 315 20.84 -26.48 6.86
C GLY A 315 20.61 -26.02 5.42
N LEU A 316 19.47 -25.37 5.15
CA LEU A 316 19.04 -24.98 3.80
C LEU A 316 19.95 -23.90 3.19
N GLY A 317 20.22 -24.00 1.89
CA GLY A 317 21.03 -23.04 1.13
C GLY A 317 20.24 -22.22 0.11
N LEU A 318 19.17 -22.77 -0.47
CA LEU A 318 18.34 -22.11 -1.48
C LEU A 318 16.89 -22.63 -1.42
N ILE A 319 15.93 -21.74 -1.64
CA ILE A 319 14.54 -22.09 -1.93
C ILE A 319 14.18 -21.69 -3.35
N ILE A 320 13.47 -22.56 -4.06
CA ILE A 320 12.86 -22.28 -5.36
C ILE A 320 11.34 -22.45 -5.23
N VAL A 321 10.57 -21.50 -5.77
CA VAL A 321 9.11 -21.55 -5.83
C VAL A 321 8.63 -21.42 -7.28
N ASP A 322 8.04 -22.48 -7.84
CA ASP A 322 7.49 -22.53 -9.21
C ASP A 322 5.96 -22.71 -9.20
N TYR A 323 5.13 -21.68 -9.30
CA TYR A 323 5.43 -20.25 -9.44
C TYR A 323 4.45 -19.38 -8.66
N LEU A 324 4.83 -18.12 -8.40
CA LEU A 324 4.18 -17.22 -7.44
C LEU A 324 2.66 -17.14 -7.56
N GLN A 325 2.12 -17.08 -8.78
CA GLN A 325 0.70 -16.86 -9.03
C GLN A 325 -0.20 -18.07 -8.69
N LEU A 326 0.38 -19.26 -8.41
CA LEU A 326 -0.38 -20.45 -7.99
C LEU A 326 -0.46 -20.61 -6.47
N MET A 327 0.20 -19.74 -5.69
CA MET A 327 0.11 -19.79 -4.23
C MET A 327 -1.22 -19.23 -3.74
N GLU A 328 -1.89 -19.93 -2.82
CA GLU A 328 -3.12 -19.43 -2.23
C GLU A 328 -2.86 -18.37 -1.14
N PRO A 329 -3.57 -17.23 -1.19
CA PRO A 329 -3.52 -16.23 -0.13
C PRO A 329 -4.28 -16.70 1.11
N ARG A 330 -3.97 -16.12 2.27
CA ARG A 330 -4.72 -16.35 3.53
C ARG A 330 -6.20 -15.96 3.46
N THR A 331 -6.57 -15.07 2.54
CA THR A 331 -7.95 -14.58 2.38
C THR A 331 -8.37 -14.56 0.91
N THR A 332 -9.43 -15.31 0.59
CA THR A 332 -9.98 -15.50 -0.77
C THR A 332 -10.67 -14.27 -1.36
N PHE A 333 -10.91 -13.20 -0.58
CA PHE A 333 -11.60 -11.98 -1.03
C PHE A 333 -10.66 -10.86 -1.51
N ASN A 334 -9.34 -11.08 -1.51
CA ASN A 334 -8.40 -10.06 -1.96
C ASN A 334 -8.24 -10.08 -3.49
N SER A 335 -8.05 -8.91 -4.10
CA SER A 335 -7.70 -8.82 -5.53
C SER A 335 -6.40 -9.56 -5.85
N MET A 336 -6.25 -10.11 -7.06
CA MET A 336 -5.03 -10.82 -7.49
C MET A 336 -3.75 -10.00 -7.29
N VAL A 337 -3.82 -8.68 -7.51
CA VAL A 337 -2.71 -7.74 -7.25
C VAL A 337 -2.33 -7.75 -5.76
N GLN A 338 -3.31 -7.66 -4.87
CA GLN A 338 -3.08 -7.68 -3.42
C GLN A 338 -2.53 -9.03 -2.95
N GLN A 339 -3.04 -10.15 -3.51
CA GLN A 339 -2.53 -11.48 -3.23
C GLN A 339 -1.04 -11.62 -3.60
N ILE A 340 -0.66 -11.18 -4.80
CA ILE A 340 0.74 -11.21 -5.26
C ILE A 340 1.63 -10.32 -4.38
N THR A 341 1.13 -9.15 -3.95
CA THR A 341 1.86 -8.29 -2.98
C THR A 341 2.13 -9.03 -1.67
N GLU A 342 1.08 -9.64 -1.11
CA GLU A 342 1.14 -10.34 0.17
C GLU A 342 2.13 -11.51 0.10
N ILE A 343 2.05 -12.31 -0.96
CA ILE A 343 2.96 -13.44 -1.22
C ILE A 343 4.40 -12.94 -1.36
N SER A 344 4.65 -11.90 -2.15
CA SER A 344 6.00 -11.36 -2.35
C SER A 344 6.62 -10.86 -1.03
N ARG A 345 5.84 -10.22 -0.15
CA ARG A 345 6.31 -9.80 1.17
C ARG A 345 6.61 -10.97 2.07
N ALA A 346 5.72 -11.95 2.10
CA ALA A 346 5.88 -13.12 2.94
C ALA A 346 7.14 -13.92 2.54
N LEU A 347 7.42 -14.04 1.23
CA LEU A 347 8.65 -14.66 0.73
C LEU A 347 9.90 -13.83 1.04
N LYS A 348 9.85 -12.50 0.93
CA LYS A 348 10.97 -11.64 1.35
C LYS A 348 11.24 -11.74 2.85
N SER A 349 10.18 -11.84 3.65
CA SER A 349 10.28 -12.07 5.09
C SER A 349 10.91 -13.44 5.40
N LEU A 350 10.49 -14.49 4.69
CA LEU A 350 11.06 -15.83 4.79
C LEU A 350 12.56 -15.85 4.46
N ALA A 351 12.95 -15.17 3.36
CA ALA A 351 14.35 -15.06 2.95
C ALA A 351 15.22 -14.44 4.07
N ARG A 352 14.75 -13.34 4.66
CA ARG A 352 15.43 -12.64 5.77
C ARG A 352 15.47 -13.46 7.05
N GLU A 353 14.36 -14.10 7.39
CA GLU A 353 14.24 -14.93 8.59
C GLU A 353 15.22 -16.09 8.58
N LEU A 354 15.31 -16.81 7.46
CA LEU A 354 16.15 -18.00 7.33
C LEU A 354 17.57 -17.67 6.86
N ASN A 355 17.84 -16.40 6.50
CA ASN A 355 19.11 -15.92 5.98
C ASN A 355 19.60 -16.73 4.76
N ILE A 356 18.71 -16.95 3.80
CA ILE A 356 18.96 -17.70 2.55
C ILE A 356 18.36 -16.96 1.34
N PRO A 357 18.89 -17.17 0.12
CA PRO A 357 18.25 -16.70 -1.09
C PRO A 357 16.92 -17.45 -1.35
N VAL A 358 15.92 -16.71 -1.82
CA VAL A 358 14.65 -17.26 -2.31
C VAL A 358 14.50 -16.89 -3.79
N LEU A 359 14.48 -17.90 -4.67
CA LEU A 359 14.24 -17.76 -6.09
C LEU A 359 12.77 -18.06 -6.41
N ALA A 360 12.01 -17.01 -6.68
CA ALA A 360 10.61 -17.08 -6.99
C ALA A 360 10.36 -16.94 -8.50
N LEU A 361 9.69 -17.93 -9.08
CA LEU A 361 9.36 -17.92 -10.50
C LEU A 361 8.06 -17.15 -10.73
N SER A 362 8.00 -16.38 -11.81
CA SER A 362 6.81 -15.59 -12.15
C SER A 362 6.51 -15.66 -13.65
N GLN A 363 5.23 -15.71 -14.01
CA GLN A 363 4.81 -15.67 -15.41
C GLN A 363 4.53 -14.24 -15.86
N LEU A 364 4.99 -13.88 -17.06
CA LEU A 364 4.72 -12.58 -17.68
C LEU A 364 3.39 -12.53 -18.42
N SER A 365 2.76 -11.35 -18.42
CA SER A 365 1.54 -11.08 -19.20
C SER A 365 1.77 -11.19 -20.71
N ARG A 366 0.69 -11.42 -21.48
CA ARG A 366 0.74 -11.46 -22.96
C ARG A 366 1.09 -10.12 -23.61
N ALA A 367 1.05 -9.01 -22.87
CA ALA A 367 1.32 -7.68 -23.38
C ALA A 367 2.75 -7.51 -23.95
N VAL A 368 3.70 -8.35 -23.51
CA VAL A 368 5.06 -8.38 -24.05
C VAL A 368 5.08 -8.67 -25.55
N GLU A 369 4.22 -9.58 -26.01
CA GLU A 369 4.16 -10.07 -27.41
C GLU A 369 3.62 -9.02 -28.38
N GLN A 370 2.83 -8.07 -27.88
CA GLN A 370 2.21 -7.01 -28.69
C GLN A 370 3.17 -5.85 -28.99
N ARG A 371 4.36 -5.82 -28.38
CA ARG A 371 5.33 -4.74 -28.55
C ARG A 371 6.43 -5.13 -29.55
N THR A 372 6.95 -4.15 -30.26
CA THR A 372 8.13 -4.31 -31.11
C THR A 372 9.22 -3.37 -30.60
N PRO A 373 10.39 -3.87 -30.16
CA PRO A 373 10.75 -5.28 -29.99
C PRO A 373 10.09 -5.93 -28.75
N GLN A 374 9.86 -7.24 -28.78
CA GLN A 374 9.19 -8.06 -27.74
C GLN A 374 10.05 -8.28 -26.47
N VAL A 375 10.79 -7.27 -26.03
CA VAL A 375 11.71 -7.38 -24.88
C VAL A 375 10.93 -7.18 -23.56
N PRO A 376 11.05 -8.10 -22.57
CA PRO A 376 10.48 -7.92 -21.24
C PRO A 376 11.07 -6.73 -20.47
N ARG A 377 10.25 -6.11 -19.63
CA ARG A 377 10.55 -4.95 -18.81
C ARG A 377 9.94 -5.15 -17.42
N LEU A 378 10.42 -4.38 -16.44
CA LEU A 378 9.85 -4.38 -15.08
C LEU A 378 8.33 -4.16 -15.07
N SER A 379 7.83 -3.35 -16.01
CA SER A 379 6.41 -3.11 -16.23
C SER A 379 5.59 -4.35 -16.62
N ASP A 380 6.22 -5.48 -16.94
CA ASP A 380 5.54 -6.69 -17.45
C ASP A 380 5.48 -7.82 -16.42
N LEU A 381 6.43 -7.82 -15.47
CA LEU A 381 6.26 -8.46 -14.16
C LEU A 381 5.13 -7.81 -13.39
N ARG A 382 4.97 -6.52 -13.65
CA ARG A 382 3.89 -5.70 -13.18
C ARG A 382 2.63 -5.97 -14.00
N GLU A 383 1.53 -6.24 -13.32
CA GLU A 383 0.23 -5.76 -13.79
C GLU A 383 0.06 -4.26 -13.42
N SER A 384 1.10 -3.42 -13.56
CA SER A 384 1.06 -2.08 -12.94
C SER A 384 0.27 -1.08 -13.77
N GLY A 385 -0.80 -0.64 -13.15
CA GLY A 385 -1.34 0.69 -13.33
C GLY A 385 -0.32 1.79 -13.37
N CYS A 386 -0.51 2.72 -14.28
CA CYS A 386 0.13 4.02 -14.24
C CYS A 386 -0.91 5.10 -14.53
N LEU A 387 -0.66 6.31 -14.05
CA LEU A 387 -1.53 7.47 -14.19
C LEU A 387 -0.96 8.42 -15.24
N ALA A 388 -1.81 9.18 -15.93
CA ALA A 388 -1.32 10.19 -16.87
C ALA A 388 -0.61 11.33 -16.15
N GLY A 389 0.32 12.01 -16.83
CA GLY A 389 1.14 13.07 -16.23
C GLY A 389 0.38 14.30 -15.72
N ASP A 390 -0.82 14.55 -16.25
CA ASP A 390 -1.74 15.60 -15.80
C ASP A 390 -2.57 15.21 -14.56
N THR A 391 -2.34 14.03 -13.98
CA THR A 391 -2.98 13.62 -12.73
C THR A 391 -2.51 14.49 -11.57
N LEU A 392 -3.44 15.07 -10.83
CA LEU A 392 -3.23 15.96 -9.70
C LEU A 392 -3.22 15.19 -8.38
N LEU A 393 -2.15 15.38 -7.62
CA LEU A 393 -2.03 14.96 -6.22
C LEU A 393 -2.23 16.18 -5.31
N THR A 394 -3.02 16.01 -4.26
CA THR A 394 -3.23 17.05 -3.25
C THR A 394 -2.26 16.83 -2.11
N ARG A 395 -1.38 17.80 -1.86
CA ARG A 395 -0.45 17.77 -0.75
C ARG A 395 -1.19 17.87 0.58
N ALA A 396 -0.97 16.91 1.48
CA ALA A 396 -1.70 16.83 2.76
C ALA A 396 -1.28 17.93 3.77
N ASP A 397 -0.02 18.35 3.70
CA ASP A 397 0.52 19.42 4.53
C ASP A 397 -0.05 20.79 4.13
N THR A 398 0.05 21.14 2.86
CA THR A 398 -0.19 22.49 2.33
C THR A 398 -1.54 22.66 1.65
N GLY A 399 -2.18 21.58 1.19
CA GLY A 399 -3.37 21.64 0.34
C GLY A 399 -3.11 21.99 -1.13
N GLU A 400 -1.86 22.23 -1.52
CA GLU A 400 -1.49 22.51 -2.92
C GLU A 400 -1.78 21.31 -3.82
N ARG A 401 -2.18 21.58 -5.07
CA ARG A 401 -2.46 20.53 -6.06
C ARG A 401 -1.33 20.48 -7.08
N VAL A 402 -0.60 19.38 -7.14
CA VAL A 402 0.60 19.23 -7.98
C VAL A 402 0.41 18.09 -8.98
N PHE A 403 0.81 18.31 -10.23
CA PHE A 403 0.82 17.26 -11.23
C PHE A 403 1.84 16.18 -10.88
N ILE A 404 1.47 14.90 -11.01
CA ILE A 404 2.33 13.76 -10.70
C ILE A 404 3.65 13.82 -11.48
N LYS A 405 3.63 14.26 -12.74
CA LYS A 405 4.84 14.42 -13.56
C LYS A 405 5.85 15.43 -12.99
N ASN A 406 5.37 16.44 -12.25
CA ASN A 406 6.22 17.46 -11.65
C ASN A 406 6.85 16.99 -10.33
N LEU A 407 6.46 15.82 -9.82
CA LEU A 407 6.97 15.24 -8.58
C LEU A 407 8.05 14.18 -8.83
N VAL A 408 8.38 13.90 -10.11
CA VAL A 408 9.42 12.92 -10.46
C VAL A 408 10.75 13.31 -9.80
N GLY A 409 11.38 12.33 -9.13
CA GLY A 409 12.65 12.53 -8.41
C GLY A 409 12.53 13.17 -7.04
N GLN A 410 11.33 13.60 -6.61
CA GLN A 410 11.09 14.09 -5.25
C GLN A 410 10.68 12.95 -4.31
N THR A 411 11.05 13.08 -3.05
CA THR A 411 10.73 12.14 -1.96
C THR A 411 10.05 12.86 -0.80
N ASP A 412 9.50 12.10 0.14
CA ASP A 412 8.88 12.60 1.38
C ASP A 412 7.72 13.58 1.17
N ILE A 413 7.00 13.45 0.06
CA ILE A 413 5.87 14.32 -0.27
C ILE A 413 4.64 13.86 0.53
N PRO A 414 4.07 14.71 1.42
CA PRO A 414 2.87 14.36 2.17
C PRO A 414 1.64 14.35 1.26
N ILE A 415 0.94 13.22 1.20
CA ILE A 415 -0.30 13.02 0.44
C ILE A 415 -1.36 12.33 1.31
N TYR A 416 -2.57 12.19 0.77
CA TYR A 416 -3.64 11.42 1.40
C TYR A 416 -3.66 9.99 0.88
N SER A 417 -3.83 9.02 1.77
CA SER A 417 -4.07 7.61 1.44
C SER A 417 -5.17 7.03 2.32
N LEU A 418 -5.81 5.96 1.85
CA LEU A 418 -6.79 5.18 2.59
C LEU A 418 -6.09 4.09 3.43
N ASP A 419 -6.39 4.01 4.72
CA ASP A 419 -5.90 2.94 5.60
C ASP A 419 -6.86 1.73 5.62
N GLU A 420 -6.44 0.66 6.31
CA GLU A 420 -7.20 -0.58 6.48
C GLU A 420 -8.54 -0.40 7.23
N ASN A 421 -8.73 0.74 7.91
CA ASN A 421 -9.96 1.08 8.63
C ASN A 421 -10.88 2.01 7.84
N TRP A 422 -10.63 2.17 6.53
CA TRP A 422 -11.37 3.05 5.63
C TRP A 422 -11.30 4.53 6.03
N LYS A 423 -10.20 4.95 6.67
CA LYS A 423 -9.93 6.34 7.03
C LYS A 423 -8.90 6.95 6.09
N ILE A 424 -9.13 8.21 5.74
CA ILE A 424 -8.17 8.96 4.93
C ILE A 424 -7.13 9.58 5.86
N LYS A 425 -5.89 9.14 5.72
CA LYS A 425 -4.75 9.59 6.53
C LYS A 425 -3.65 10.18 5.65
N GLU A 426 -2.85 11.03 6.27
CA GLU A 426 -1.61 11.51 5.66
C GLU A 426 -0.57 10.39 5.62
N ARG A 427 0.07 10.24 4.45
CA ARG A 427 1.23 9.37 4.22
C ARG A 427 2.22 10.07 3.31
N LYS A 428 3.45 9.55 3.27
CA LYS A 428 4.50 10.11 2.42
C LYS A 428 4.72 9.26 1.18
N ILE A 429 4.86 9.92 0.05
CA ILE A 429 5.40 9.29 -1.16
C ILE A 429 6.92 9.14 -0.98
N SER A 430 7.43 7.93 -1.14
CA SER A 430 8.87 7.65 -1.14
C SER A 430 9.50 7.87 -2.50
N LYS A 431 8.75 7.69 -3.60
CA LYS A 431 9.27 7.84 -4.96
C LYS A 431 8.15 8.13 -5.96
N VAL A 432 8.41 9.03 -6.91
CA VAL A 432 7.60 9.21 -8.13
C VAL A 432 8.50 9.00 -9.35
N PHE A 433 8.03 8.26 -10.34
CA PHE A 433 8.82 7.92 -11.53
C PHE A 433 7.97 7.82 -12.80
N SER A 434 8.58 8.11 -13.94
CA SER A 434 8.00 7.82 -15.26
C SER A 434 8.05 6.32 -15.52
N SER A 435 6.94 5.77 -16.03
CA SER A 435 6.78 4.37 -16.41
C SER A 435 6.70 4.20 -17.93
N GLY A 436 7.17 5.19 -18.70
CA GLY A 436 7.20 5.19 -20.16
C GLY A 436 5.86 5.57 -20.78
N LYS A 437 5.66 5.23 -22.06
CA LYS A 437 4.43 5.54 -22.79
C LYS A 437 3.45 4.37 -22.77
N LYS A 438 2.19 4.61 -22.43
CA LYS A 438 1.12 3.60 -22.41
C LYS A 438 -0.18 4.17 -22.96
N MET A 439 -1.02 3.29 -23.53
CA MET A 439 -2.41 3.63 -23.83
C MET A 439 -3.14 3.99 -22.54
N ILE A 440 -3.77 5.15 -22.52
CA ILE A 440 -4.55 5.64 -21.38
C ILE A 440 -6.04 5.61 -21.66
N TYR A 441 -6.81 5.49 -20.60
CA TYR A 441 -8.26 5.48 -20.58
C TYR A 441 -8.74 6.56 -19.60
N GLU A 442 -9.76 7.30 -19.98
CA GLU A 442 -10.43 8.25 -19.08
C GLU A 442 -11.58 7.55 -18.37
N LEU A 443 -11.48 7.44 -17.05
CA LEU A 443 -12.58 7.01 -16.18
C LEU A 443 -13.30 8.25 -15.66
N LYS A 444 -14.63 8.26 -15.76
CA LYS A 444 -15.50 9.31 -15.18
C LYS A 444 -16.50 8.72 -14.20
N THR A 445 -16.69 9.41 -13.08
CA THR A 445 -17.69 9.06 -12.07
C THR A 445 -18.96 9.90 -12.19
N ARG A 446 -20.04 9.45 -11.55
CA ARG A 446 -21.36 10.10 -11.55
C ARG A 446 -21.32 11.46 -10.88
N SER A 447 -20.50 11.62 -9.85
CA SER A 447 -20.26 12.92 -9.23
C SER A 447 -19.43 13.85 -10.12
N GLY A 448 -18.79 13.33 -11.16
CA GLY A 448 -18.02 14.09 -12.14
C GLY A 448 -16.52 14.17 -11.84
N PHE A 449 -15.97 13.26 -11.03
CA PHE A 449 -14.52 13.07 -10.97
C PHE A 449 -14.03 12.39 -12.24
N LYS A 450 -12.80 12.70 -12.65
CA LYS A 450 -12.17 12.15 -13.84
C LYS A 450 -10.72 11.83 -13.57
N ILE A 451 -10.26 10.71 -14.11
CA ILE A 451 -8.86 10.32 -14.03
C ILE A 451 -8.45 9.55 -15.27
N LYS A 452 -7.23 9.78 -15.72
CA LYS A 452 -6.63 9.09 -16.86
C LYS A 452 -5.62 8.08 -16.36
N ALA A 453 -5.80 6.82 -16.71
CA ALA A 453 -4.94 5.73 -16.25
C ALA A 453 -4.77 4.66 -17.32
N SER A 454 -3.71 3.85 -17.22
CA SER A 454 -3.56 2.66 -18.06
C SER A 454 -4.63 1.60 -17.74
N ALA A 455 -4.92 0.72 -18.69
CA ALA A 455 -5.92 -0.35 -18.57
C ALA A 455 -5.77 -1.19 -17.29
N ASN A 456 -4.54 -1.44 -16.86
CA ASN A 456 -4.23 -2.24 -15.68
C ASN A 456 -4.16 -1.43 -14.37
N HIS A 457 -4.62 -0.18 -14.34
CA HIS A 457 -4.59 0.62 -13.11
C HIS A 457 -5.63 0.20 -12.08
N PRO A 458 -5.25 -0.15 -10.84
CA PRO A 458 -6.21 -0.56 -9.83
C PRO A 458 -6.98 0.62 -9.23
N PHE A 459 -8.28 0.42 -9.01
CA PHE A 459 -9.18 1.30 -8.26
C PHE A 459 -9.88 0.49 -7.16
N GLN A 460 -10.11 1.13 -6.01
CA GLN A 460 -10.71 0.45 -4.86
C GLN A 460 -12.23 0.36 -5.03
N LYS A 461 -12.77 -0.85 -5.11
CA LYS A 461 -14.17 -1.21 -4.86
C LYS A 461 -14.37 -1.61 -3.39
N ILE A 462 -15.60 -1.84 -2.96
CA ILE A 462 -15.90 -2.21 -1.55
C ILE A 462 -15.35 -3.57 -1.14
N ASP A 463 -15.15 -4.44 -2.12
CA ASP A 463 -14.72 -5.82 -2.00
C ASP A 463 -13.27 -6.04 -2.43
N GLY A 464 -12.58 -5.04 -2.98
CA GLY A 464 -11.16 -5.15 -3.32
C GLY A 464 -10.68 -4.14 -4.36
N TRP A 465 -9.44 -4.31 -4.83
CA TRP A 465 -8.86 -3.51 -5.91
C TRP A 465 -9.14 -4.15 -7.28
N TYR A 466 -9.61 -3.36 -8.23
CA TYR A 466 -9.94 -3.84 -9.58
C TYR A 466 -9.22 -2.99 -10.62
N ARG A 467 -8.66 -3.64 -11.64
CA ARG A 467 -8.03 -2.94 -12.77
C ARG A 467 -9.07 -2.15 -13.57
N LEU A 468 -8.65 -1.07 -14.20
CA LEU A 468 -9.51 -0.25 -15.04
C LEU A 468 -10.24 -1.06 -16.12
N ASP A 469 -9.55 -2.03 -16.74
CA ASP A 469 -10.11 -2.93 -17.75
C ASP A 469 -11.06 -4.02 -17.22
N GLN A 470 -11.13 -4.18 -15.90
CA GLN A 470 -12.10 -5.05 -15.22
C GLN A 470 -13.34 -4.28 -14.73
N LEU A 471 -13.30 -2.95 -14.76
CA LEU A 471 -14.40 -2.09 -14.33
C LEU A 471 -15.37 -1.83 -15.48
N ALA A 472 -16.64 -1.70 -15.14
CA ALA A 472 -17.71 -1.42 -16.09
C ALA A 472 -18.56 -0.22 -15.66
N TYR A 473 -19.41 0.24 -16.59
CA TYR A 473 -20.47 1.19 -16.28
C TYR A 473 -21.35 0.67 -15.14
N GLY A 474 -21.61 1.50 -14.13
CA GLY A 474 -22.43 1.15 -12.96
C GLY A 474 -21.65 0.52 -11.79
N ASP A 475 -20.36 0.19 -11.96
CA ASP A 475 -19.50 -0.16 -10.83
C ASP A 475 -19.26 1.05 -9.92
N TYR A 476 -18.92 0.80 -8.65
CA TYR A 476 -18.67 1.85 -7.66
C TYR A 476 -17.24 1.82 -7.16
N ILE A 477 -16.57 2.98 -7.17
CA ILE A 477 -15.19 3.14 -6.69
C ILE A 477 -15.09 4.11 -5.52
N ALA A 478 -14.04 3.97 -4.73
CA ALA A 478 -13.78 4.78 -3.55
C ALA A 478 -13.32 6.19 -3.92
N THR A 479 -14.05 7.19 -3.41
CA THR A 479 -13.69 8.61 -3.44
C THR A 479 -13.71 9.16 -2.01
N PRO A 480 -12.88 10.14 -1.64
CA PRO A 480 -12.89 10.70 -0.30
C PRO A 480 -14.14 11.55 -0.07
N ARG A 481 -14.60 11.61 1.19
CA ARG A 481 -15.69 12.52 1.62
C ARG A 481 -15.20 13.91 2.01
N LYS A 482 -13.94 13.99 2.44
CA LYS A 482 -13.28 15.22 2.88
C LYS A 482 -11.78 15.07 2.72
N LEU A 483 -11.11 16.14 2.29
CA LEU A 483 -9.65 16.25 2.23
C LEU A 483 -9.20 17.51 2.98
N ALA A 484 -9.14 17.42 4.31
CA ALA A 484 -8.78 18.56 5.15
C ALA A 484 -7.26 18.71 5.26
N SER A 485 -6.75 19.91 4.93
CA SER A 485 -5.33 20.25 5.11
C SER A 485 -4.99 20.40 6.59
N LYS A 486 -3.84 19.86 7.03
CA LYS A 486 -3.38 20.00 8.42
C LYS A 486 -2.70 21.34 8.72
N SER A 487 -1.98 21.90 7.75
CA SER A 487 -1.17 23.12 7.94
C SER A 487 -1.38 24.11 6.79
N PRO A 488 -2.56 24.77 6.72
CA PRO A 488 -2.85 25.75 5.68
C PRO A 488 -1.88 26.94 5.76
N LYS A 489 -1.40 27.43 4.60
CA LYS A 489 -0.42 28.53 4.55
C LYS A 489 -1.06 29.92 4.69
N ASN A 490 -2.35 30.06 4.36
CA ASN A 490 -3.12 31.31 4.46
C ASN A 490 -2.38 32.56 3.90
N GLU A 491 -1.78 32.44 2.72
CA GLU A 491 -0.92 33.48 2.15
C GLU A 491 -1.67 34.74 1.63
N LEU A 492 -3.00 34.76 1.66
CA LEU A 492 -3.82 35.84 1.13
C LEU A 492 -4.63 36.50 2.26
N SER A 493 -4.67 37.83 2.26
CA SER A 493 -5.57 38.56 3.15
C SER A 493 -7.04 38.31 2.80
N LYS A 494 -7.94 38.52 3.78
CA LYS A 494 -9.40 38.41 3.57
C LYS A 494 -9.86 39.33 2.43
N GLU A 495 -9.30 40.53 2.34
CA GLU A 495 -9.56 41.48 1.26
C GLU A 495 -9.16 40.95 -0.12
N GLU A 496 -7.98 40.35 -0.24
CA GLU A 496 -7.50 39.75 -1.48
C GLU A 496 -8.38 38.58 -1.90
N ILE A 497 -8.76 37.71 -0.96
CA ILE A 497 -9.65 36.57 -1.19
C ILE A 497 -10.98 37.03 -1.78
N ILE A 498 -11.60 38.05 -1.16
CA ILE A 498 -12.90 38.58 -1.60
C ILE A 498 -12.78 39.19 -2.99
N LEU A 499 -11.78 40.04 -3.22
CA LEU A 499 -11.61 40.71 -4.51
C LEU A 499 -11.30 39.70 -5.62
N LEU A 500 -10.48 38.68 -5.33
CA LEU A 500 -10.13 37.63 -6.28
C LEU A 500 -11.36 36.82 -6.69
N ALA A 501 -12.20 36.42 -5.72
CA ALA A 501 -13.42 35.66 -5.99
C ALA A 501 -14.36 36.41 -6.96
N HIS A 502 -14.57 37.71 -6.74
CA HIS A 502 -15.39 38.53 -7.63
C HIS A 502 -14.76 38.72 -9.02
N LEU A 503 -13.44 38.92 -9.12
CA LEU A 503 -12.78 39.09 -10.42
C LEU A 503 -12.67 37.78 -11.21
N LEU A 504 -12.53 36.63 -10.53
CA LEU A 504 -12.53 35.31 -11.17
C LEU A 504 -13.90 34.94 -11.73
N GLY A 505 -15.00 35.28 -11.05
CA GLY A 505 -16.36 35.13 -11.59
C GLY A 505 -16.65 36.15 -12.71
N ASP A 506 -17.28 37.27 -12.35
CA ASP A 506 -17.80 38.28 -13.28
C ASP A 506 -16.79 39.39 -13.67
N GLY A 507 -15.51 39.26 -13.27
CA GLY A 507 -14.48 40.23 -13.65
C GLY A 507 -13.98 40.05 -15.08
N CYS A 508 -13.76 41.16 -15.78
CA CYS A 508 -13.01 41.23 -17.03
C CYS A 508 -11.62 41.81 -16.77
N VAL A 509 -10.59 41.01 -17.00
CA VAL A 509 -9.17 41.36 -16.79
C VAL A 509 -8.36 41.14 -18.07
N LEU A 510 -9.01 41.08 -19.24
CA LEU A 510 -8.38 40.73 -20.51
C LEU A 510 -7.33 41.77 -20.97
N PRO A 511 -6.25 41.34 -21.63
CA PRO A 511 -5.29 42.27 -22.24
C PRO A 511 -5.97 43.22 -23.23
N GLY A 512 -5.62 44.50 -23.17
CA GLY A 512 -6.16 45.53 -24.07
C GLY A 512 -7.60 45.96 -23.77
N GLN A 513 -8.27 45.39 -22.76
CA GLN A 513 -9.58 45.82 -22.32
C GLN A 513 -9.51 46.57 -20.98
N PRO A 514 -10.42 47.53 -20.73
CA PRO A 514 -10.54 48.14 -19.41
C PRO A 514 -10.86 47.07 -18.37
N ILE A 515 -10.13 47.05 -17.25
CA ILE A 515 -10.45 46.14 -16.15
C ILE A 515 -11.74 46.61 -15.50
N HIS A 516 -12.72 45.72 -15.42
CA HIS A 516 -14.02 46.03 -14.86
C HIS A 516 -14.70 44.79 -14.29
N TYR A 517 -15.72 45.04 -13.46
CA TYR A 517 -16.58 44.01 -12.89
C TYR A 517 -18.04 44.43 -13.06
N THR A 518 -18.92 43.47 -13.30
CA THR A 518 -20.35 43.70 -13.48
C THR A 518 -21.18 42.87 -12.52
N SER A 519 -22.28 43.44 -12.03
CA SER A 519 -23.21 42.73 -11.16
C SER A 519 -24.58 43.40 -11.15
N GLY A 520 -25.63 42.59 -11.05
CA GLY A 520 -27.00 43.05 -10.77
C GLY A 520 -27.23 43.47 -9.31
N ASP A 521 -26.28 43.22 -8.42
CA ASP A 521 -26.32 43.57 -7.00
C ASP A 521 -25.30 44.67 -6.65
N LEU A 522 -25.78 45.75 -6.03
CA LEU A 522 -25.00 46.93 -5.67
C LEU A 522 -24.05 46.63 -4.52
N LYS A 523 -24.39 45.68 -3.64
CA LYS A 523 -23.51 45.25 -2.54
C LYS A 523 -22.20 44.70 -3.11
N ASN A 524 -22.29 43.83 -4.13
CA ASN A 524 -21.13 43.28 -4.85
C ASN A 524 -20.28 44.39 -5.52
N ILE A 525 -20.93 45.37 -6.15
CA ILE A 525 -20.25 46.50 -6.80
C ILE A 525 -19.49 47.35 -5.78
N LYS A 526 -20.15 47.67 -4.67
CA LYS A 526 -19.56 48.49 -3.59
C LYS A 526 -18.38 47.79 -2.93
N ILE A 527 -18.46 46.47 -2.70
CA ILE A 527 -17.33 45.74 -2.09
C ILE A 527 -16.13 45.67 -3.04
N VAL A 528 -16.34 45.40 -4.33
CA VAL A 528 -15.25 45.40 -5.33
C VAL A 528 -14.61 46.80 -5.43
N ALA A 529 -15.41 47.85 -5.51
CA ALA A 529 -14.91 49.23 -5.53
C ALA A 529 -14.09 49.58 -4.28
N LYS A 530 -14.62 49.23 -3.09
CA LYS A 530 -13.94 49.47 -1.81
C LYS A 530 -12.60 48.74 -1.74
N LEU A 531 -12.55 47.48 -2.13
CA LEU A 531 -11.34 46.65 -2.05
C LEU A 531 -10.30 47.06 -3.10
N ALA A 532 -10.71 47.38 -4.32
CA ALA A 532 -9.78 47.89 -5.33
C ALA A 532 -9.12 49.21 -4.90
N LYS A 533 -9.87 50.09 -4.24
CA LYS A 533 -9.32 51.32 -3.63
C LYS A 533 -8.35 51.00 -2.49
N LYS A 534 -8.73 50.08 -1.59
CA LYS A 534 -7.91 49.72 -0.42
C LYS A 534 -6.60 49.02 -0.80
N LEU A 535 -6.65 48.02 -1.69
CA LEU A 535 -5.51 47.19 -2.04
C LEU A 535 -4.58 47.83 -3.07
N PHE A 536 -5.13 48.61 -4.01
CA PHE A 536 -4.38 49.08 -5.18
C PHE A 536 -4.44 50.60 -5.40
N GLN A 537 -5.03 51.36 -4.48
CA GLN A 537 -5.22 52.81 -4.60
C GLN A 537 -5.96 53.24 -5.89
N ILE A 538 -6.73 52.31 -6.48
CA ILE A 538 -7.54 52.57 -7.66
C ILE A 538 -8.71 53.48 -7.27
N LYS A 539 -9.01 54.49 -8.10
CA LYS A 539 -10.24 55.29 -7.99
C LYS A 539 -11.32 54.66 -8.88
N PRO A 540 -12.26 53.86 -8.32
CA PRO A 540 -13.22 53.12 -9.13
C PRO A 540 -14.28 54.04 -9.72
N ARG A 541 -14.76 53.75 -10.93
CA ARG A 541 -15.88 54.46 -11.56
C ARG A 541 -17.07 53.53 -11.69
N ILE A 542 -18.12 53.80 -10.92
CA ILE A 542 -19.37 53.04 -10.94
C ILE A 542 -20.34 53.66 -11.95
N VAL A 543 -20.89 52.84 -12.84
CA VAL A 543 -21.87 53.26 -13.86
C VAL A 543 -23.08 52.35 -13.78
N ARG A 544 -24.27 52.93 -13.64
CA ARG A 544 -25.53 52.20 -13.70
C ARG A 544 -25.93 51.97 -15.16
N GLN A 545 -26.22 50.73 -15.50
CA GLN A 545 -26.87 50.33 -16.75
C GLN A 545 -28.36 50.07 -16.46
N LYS A 546 -29.08 49.41 -17.38
CA LYS A 546 -30.51 49.09 -17.20
C LYS A 546 -30.79 48.34 -15.89
N ASN A 547 -30.40 47.06 -15.84
CA ASN A 547 -30.70 46.16 -14.72
C ASN A 547 -29.45 45.72 -13.95
N TRP A 548 -28.28 46.28 -14.26
CA TRP A 548 -27.01 45.96 -13.60
C TRP A 548 -26.11 47.19 -13.48
N TRP A 549 -25.01 47.03 -12.77
CA TRP A 549 -23.98 48.05 -12.60
C TRP A 549 -22.63 47.56 -13.15
N HIS A 550 -21.85 48.50 -13.67
CA HIS A 550 -20.43 48.32 -13.97
C HIS A 550 -19.61 49.06 -12.93
N VAL A 551 -18.50 48.46 -12.49
CA VAL A 551 -17.41 49.18 -11.84
C VAL A 551 -16.15 49.04 -12.70
N TYR A 552 -15.69 50.16 -13.23
CA TYR A 552 -14.41 50.26 -13.91
C TYR A 552 -13.30 50.48 -12.88
N LEU A 553 -12.18 49.77 -13.06
CA LEU A 553 -11.02 49.80 -12.19
C LEU A 553 -9.82 50.37 -12.98
N PRO A 554 -9.74 51.69 -13.17
CA PRO A 554 -8.66 52.30 -13.94
C PRO A 554 -7.32 52.22 -13.17
N SER A 555 -6.22 52.20 -13.91
CA SER A 555 -4.88 52.29 -13.32
C SER A 555 -4.72 53.58 -12.51
N PRO A 556 -4.13 53.53 -11.30
CA PRO A 556 -3.87 54.72 -10.49
C PRO A 556 -2.71 55.57 -11.05
N TYR A 557 -2.00 55.06 -12.06
CA TYR A 557 -0.90 55.74 -12.75
C TYR A 557 -0.94 55.52 -14.27
N ARG A 558 -0.22 56.34 -15.03
CA ARG A 558 -0.05 56.16 -16.48
C ARG A 558 0.69 54.85 -16.78
N LEU A 559 0.11 54.03 -17.67
CA LEU A 559 0.70 52.79 -18.16
C LEU A 559 1.78 53.07 -19.21
N ALA A 560 2.82 52.25 -19.26
CA ALA A 560 3.96 52.37 -20.18
C ALA A 560 4.57 50.99 -20.47
N ARG A 561 5.56 50.90 -21.36
CA ARG A 561 6.27 49.64 -21.64
C ARG A 561 6.89 49.11 -20.34
N LYS A 562 6.61 47.84 -20.00
CA LYS A 562 6.97 47.17 -18.71
C LYS A 562 6.27 47.70 -17.45
N LYS A 563 5.32 48.64 -17.55
CA LYS A 563 4.54 49.15 -16.42
C LYS A 563 3.07 48.74 -16.59
N HIS A 564 2.70 47.62 -15.96
CA HIS A 564 1.37 47.04 -16.04
C HIS A 564 0.43 47.58 -14.97
N HIS A 565 -0.88 47.36 -15.16
CA HIS A 565 -1.91 47.68 -14.18
C HIS A 565 -1.64 46.93 -12.85
N PRO A 566 -1.89 47.52 -11.67
CA PRO A 566 -1.58 46.87 -10.38
C PRO A 566 -2.30 45.52 -10.19
N ILE A 567 -3.57 45.40 -10.61
CA ILE A 567 -4.29 44.11 -10.62
C ILE A 567 -3.60 43.07 -11.52
N ILE A 568 -2.99 43.47 -12.64
CA ILE A 568 -2.26 42.56 -13.53
C ILE A 568 -0.96 42.09 -12.86
N ASN A 569 -0.22 43.00 -12.21
CA ASN A 569 0.96 42.62 -11.42
C ASN A 569 0.58 41.63 -10.30
N TRP A 570 -0.56 41.86 -9.63
CA TRP A 570 -1.09 40.96 -8.63
C TRP A 570 -1.49 39.60 -9.23
N TYR A 571 -2.15 39.56 -10.39
CA TYR A 571 -2.45 38.32 -11.10
C TYR A 571 -1.16 37.54 -11.42
N TYR A 572 -0.12 38.20 -11.91
CA TYR A 572 1.18 37.56 -12.16
C TYR A 572 1.83 37.04 -10.87
N ALA A 573 1.74 37.78 -9.76
CA ALA A 573 2.22 37.30 -8.45
C ALA A 573 1.45 36.07 -7.94
N LEU A 574 0.17 35.94 -8.29
CA LEU A 574 -0.66 34.77 -8.04
C LEU A 574 -0.47 33.64 -9.06
N LYS A 575 0.39 33.84 -10.08
CA LYS A 575 0.58 32.94 -11.23
C LYS A 575 -0.70 32.70 -12.04
N ILE A 576 -1.57 33.70 -12.11
CA ILE A 576 -2.79 33.69 -12.90
C ILE A 576 -2.56 34.48 -14.19
N GLN A 577 -2.92 33.90 -15.33
CA GLN A 577 -2.91 34.61 -16.60
C GLN A 577 -4.25 35.34 -16.81
N PRO A 578 -4.24 36.58 -17.33
CA PRO A 578 -5.42 37.21 -17.90
C PRO A 578 -6.08 36.33 -18.96
N ALA A 579 -7.27 35.81 -18.66
CA ALA A 579 -7.89 34.75 -19.45
C ALA A 579 -9.37 35.03 -19.72
N ARG A 580 -9.90 34.44 -20.80
CA ARG A 580 -11.34 34.49 -21.09
C ARG A 580 -12.09 33.57 -20.13
N SER A 581 -13.41 33.73 -20.01
CA SER A 581 -14.22 33.04 -18.99
C SER A 581 -14.11 31.51 -19.00
N TRP A 582 -13.82 30.88 -20.14
CA TRP A 582 -13.63 29.43 -20.28
C TRP A 582 -12.19 28.95 -20.06
N GLU A 583 -11.22 29.87 -20.00
CA GLU A 583 -9.79 29.59 -19.76
C GLU A 583 -9.37 29.86 -18.32
N LYS A 584 -10.19 30.59 -17.55
CA LYS A 584 -9.92 30.90 -16.13
C LYS A 584 -9.75 29.63 -15.31
N GLU A 585 -8.93 29.71 -14.26
CA GLU A 585 -8.70 28.63 -13.30
C GLU A 585 -8.55 29.21 -11.89
N ILE A 586 -8.75 28.37 -10.88
CA ILE A 586 -8.52 28.75 -9.49
C ILE A 586 -7.01 28.70 -9.23
N PRO A 587 -6.39 29.76 -8.67
CA PRO A 587 -4.95 29.76 -8.39
C PRO A 587 -4.58 28.82 -7.25
N GLN A 588 -3.35 28.30 -7.30
CA GLN A 588 -2.79 27.38 -6.29
C GLN A 588 -2.91 27.90 -4.86
N LYS A 589 -2.72 29.22 -4.66
CA LYS A 589 -2.82 29.84 -3.33
C LYS A 589 -4.18 29.67 -2.65
N ILE A 590 -5.27 29.54 -3.42
CA ILE A 590 -6.60 29.31 -2.87
C ILE A 590 -6.73 27.88 -2.33
N PHE A 591 -6.13 26.89 -3.00
CA PHE A 591 -6.15 25.50 -2.52
C PHE A 591 -5.41 25.32 -1.19
N GLY A 592 -4.45 26.20 -0.86
CA GLY A 592 -3.71 26.20 0.41
C GLY A 592 -4.34 27.02 1.55
N LEU A 593 -5.57 27.52 1.38
CA LEU A 593 -6.32 28.20 2.43
C LEU A 593 -6.93 27.21 3.44
N ASP A 594 -7.14 27.70 4.66
CA ASP A 594 -7.92 27.03 5.71
C ASP A 594 -9.43 27.01 5.42
N GLU A 595 -10.21 26.31 6.26
CA GLU A 595 -11.66 26.17 6.06
C GLU A 595 -12.41 27.52 6.11
N GLU A 596 -11.96 28.47 6.94
CA GLU A 596 -12.60 29.78 7.07
C GLU A 596 -12.41 30.61 5.80
N ASN A 597 -11.16 30.71 5.32
CA ASN A 597 -10.81 31.50 4.14
C ASN A 597 -11.29 30.84 2.85
N LEU A 598 -11.34 29.50 2.78
CA LEU A 598 -12.01 28.78 1.69
C LEU A 598 -13.51 29.07 1.64
N SER A 599 -14.17 29.06 2.81
CA SER A 599 -15.59 29.39 2.91
C SER A 599 -15.85 30.84 2.49
N LEU A 600 -14.97 31.77 2.88
CA LEU A 600 -15.04 33.17 2.47
C LEU A 600 -14.85 33.32 0.95
N PHE A 601 -13.86 32.65 0.36
CA PHE A 601 -13.64 32.65 -1.09
C PHE A 601 -14.88 32.14 -1.82
N LEU A 602 -15.39 30.96 -1.45
CA LEU A 602 -16.56 30.36 -2.07
C LEU A 602 -17.82 31.21 -1.89
N LYS A 603 -18.01 31.86 -0.74
CA LYS A 603 -19.16 32.75 -0.47
C LYS A 603 -19.21 33.93 -1.43
N HIS A 604 -18.06 34.52 -1.73
CA HIS A 604 -17.96 35.63 -2.68
C HIS A 604 -17.93 35.16 -4.13
N LEU A 605 -17.39 33.97 -4.40
CA LEU A 605 -17.46 33.36 -5.73
C LEU A 605 -18.92 33.03 -6.08
N TRP A 606 -19.69 32.44 -5.16
CA TRP A 606 -21.11 32.15 -5.36
C TRP A 606 -21.97 33.41 -5.57
N ALA A 607 -21.50 34.57 -5.11
CA ALA A 607 -22.17 35.84 -5.36
C ALA A 607 -22.08 36.29 -6.84
N THR A 608 -21.32 35.59 -7.68
CA THR A 608 -21.17 35.83 -9.13
C THR A 608 -22.09 34.91 -9.95
N ASP A 609 -21.60 33.76 -10.42
CA ASP A 609 -22.33 32.77 -11.22
C ASP A 609 -23.08 31.70 -10.38
N GLY A 610 -23.22 31.93 -9.08
CA GLY A 610 -23.94 31.02 -8.18
C GLY A 610 -25.45 31.23 -8.17
N ASN A 611 -26.17 30.15 -7.84
CA ASN A 611 -27.60 30.13 -7.59
C ASN A 611 -27.87 29.58 -6.20
N ILE A 612 -28.73 30.29 -5.45
CA ILE A 612 -29.38 29.83 -4.23
C ILE A 612 -30.83 30.26 -4.36
N SER A 613 -31.73 29.31 -4.61
CA SER A 613 -33.16 29.58 -4.76
C SER A 613 -33.98 28.40 -4.24
N HIS A 614 -35.28 28.60 -4.07
CA HIS A 614 -36.19 27.49 -3.86
C HIS A 614 -36.29 26.62 -5.11
N LYS A 615 -36.43 25.32 -4.88
CA LYS A 615 -36.85 24.31 -5.84
C LYS A 615 -38.24 23.83 -5.44
N TYR A 616 -39.23 24.16 -6.24
CA TYR A 616 -40.59 23.69 -6.08
C TYR A 616 -40.76 22.39 -6.86
N LEU A 617 -41.17 21.34 -6.18
CA LEU A 617 -41.53 20.05 -6.77
C LEU A 617 -42.96 19.73 -6.32
N ALA A 618 -43.82 19.34 -7.26
CA ALA A 618 -45.22 19.03 -6.96
C ALA A 618 -45.29 17.93 -5.87
N GLY A 619 -46.00 18.20 -4.78
CA GLY A 619 -46.17 17.26 -3.66
C GLY A 619 -45.00 17.16 -2.68
N ILE A 620 -43.92 17.94 -2.83
CA ILE A 620 -42.75 17.92 -1.93
C ILE A 620 -42.55 19.32 -1.32
N LYS A 621 -42.17 19.40 -0.04
CA LYS A 621 -41.78 20.66 0.60
C LYS A 621 -40.67 21.37 -0.20
N PRO A 622 -40.65 22.72 -0.27
CA PRO A 622 -39.65 23.45 -1.03
C PRO A 622 -38.23 23.05 -0.63
N SER A 623 -37.43 22.58 -1.60
CA SER A 623 -36.01 22.20 -1.39
C SER A 623 -35.07 23.29 -1.91
N GLY A 624 -33.77 23.18 -1.63
CA GLY A 624 -32.77 24.09 -2.19
C GLY A 624 -32.40 23.74 -3.63
N ASN A 625 -32.45 24.73 -4.53
CA ASN A 625 -31.75 24.70 -5.81
C ASN A 625 -30.41 25.43 -5.66
N ILE A 626 -29.35 24.68 -5.34
CA ILE A 626 -28.02 25.25 -5.06
C ILE A 626 -27.05 24.74 -6.11
N TYR A 627 -26.52 25.65 -6.95
CA TYR A 627 -25.50 25.30 -7.92
C TYR A 627 -24.61 26.50 -8.27
N TYR A 628 -23.39 26.24 -8.73
CA TYR A 628 -22.53 27.21 -9.40
C TYR A 628 -22.45 26.87 -10.89
N SER A 629 -22.43 27.86 -11.78
CA SER A 629 -22.31 27.64 -13.23
C SER A 629 -21.00 28.24 -13.73
N SER A 630 -20.27 27.54 -14.59
CA SER A 630 -19.10 28.12 -15.25
C SER A 630 -18.91 27.58 -16.66
N THR A 631 -18.40 28.42 -17.56
CA THR A 631 -17.91 27.96 -18.87
C THR A 631 -16.50 27.38 -18.81
N SER A 632 -15.79 27.50 -17.68
CA SER A 632 -14.48 26.90 -17.46
C SER A 632 -14.62 25.58 -16.71
N GLU A 633 -14.18 24.50 -17.36
CA GLU A 633 -14.09 23.18 -16.73
C GLU A 633 -13.12 23.18 -15.55
N LYS A 634 -11.99 23.90 -15.67
CA LYS A 634 -10.98 24.04 -14.61
C LYS A 634 -11.53 24.74 -13.36
N ILE A 635 -12.37 25.78 -13.54
CA ILE A 635 -13.08 26.38 -12.40
C ILE A 635 -14.06 25.38 -11.81
N ALA A 636 -14.81 24.65 -12.63
CA ALA A 636 -15.79 23.69 -12.12
C ALA A 636 -15.14 22.58 -11.28
N GLU A 637 -14.05 21.99 -11.78
CA GLU A 637 -13.24 20.99 -11.06
C GLU A 637 -12.59 21.59 -9.81
N GLY A 638 -12.07 22.81 -9.90
CA GLY A 638 -11.52 23.53 -8.77
C GLY A 638 -12.56 23.77 -7.67
N VAL A 639 -13.74 24.32 -8.00
CA VAL A 639 -14.84 24.56 -7.04
C VAL A 639 -15.30 23.25 -6.40
N LYS A 640 -15.45 22.17 -7.20
CA LYS A 640 -15.79 20.85 -6.67
C LYS A 640 -14.76 20.37 -5.64
N HIS A 641 -13.47 20.51 -5.94
CA HIS A 641 -12.40 20.16 -5.01
C HIS A 641 -12.42 21.02 -3.73
N LEU A 642 -12.64 22.34 -3.85
CA LEU A 642 -12.75 23.21 -2.66
C LEU A 642 -13.94 22.84 -1.77
N LEU A 643 -15.10 22.49 -2.37
CA LEU A 643 -16.26 21.98 -1.63
C LEU A 643 -15.93 20.65 -0.93
N LEU A 644 -15.20 19.75 -1.60
CA LEU A 644 -14.73 18.49 -1.02
C LEU A 644 -13.83 18.73 0.20
N LYS A 645 -12.91 19.71 0.17
CA LYS A 645 -12.09 20.08 1.35
C LYS A 645 -12.96 20.48 2.55
N LEU A 646 -14.10 21.13 2.31
CA LEU A 646 -15.05 21.56 3.34
C LEU A 646 -16.03 20.45 3.79
N GLY A 647 -15.94 19.26 3.18
CA GLY A 647 -16.82 18.13 3.43
C GLY A 647 -18.22 18.31 2.83
N ILE A 648 -18.33 19.05 1.73
CA ILE A 648 -19.57 19.29 0.99
C ILE A 648 -19.48 18.54 -0.35
N ARG A 649 -20.31 17.53 -0.53
CA ARG A 649 -20.37 16.82 -1.80
C ARG A 649 -21.12 17.62 -2.85
N SER A 650 -20.65 17.53 -4.08
CA SER A 650 -21.24 18.21 -5.22
C SER A 650 -21.08 17.38 -6.49
N ARG A 651 -21.97 17.62 -7.46
CA ARG A 651 -21.95 16.96 -8.77
C ARG A 651 -21.70 17.96 -9.88
N ILE A 652 -20.71 17.68 -10.73
CA ILE A 652 -20.50 18.42 -11.98
C ILE A 652 -21.40 17.80 -13.06
N SER A 653 -22.11 18.64 -13.81
CA SER A 653 -22.90 18.21 -14.97
C SER A 653 -22.78 19.20 -16.12
N PRO A 654 -22.43 18.75 -17.34
CA PRO A 654 -22.40 19.62 -18.50
C PRO A 654 -23.83 19.96 -18.94
N VAL A 655 -24.10 21.24 -19.17
CA VAL A 655 -25.38 21.78 -19.64
C VAL A 655 -25.11 22.54 -20.93
N LYS A 656 -25.71 22.07 -22.03
CA LYS A 656 -25.60 22.72 -23.34
C LYS A 656 -26.87 23.54 -23.60
N LYS A 657 -26.71 24.87 -23.72
CA LYS A 657 -27.76 25.73 -24.27
C LYS A 657 -27.61 25.81 -25.79
N ALA A 658 -28.73 25.89 -26.52
CA ALA A 658 -28.71 26.06 -27.97
C ALA A 658 -27.85 27.30 -28.34
N ASN A 659 -26.93 27.15 -29.29
CA ASN A 659 -26.00 28.20 -29.76
C ASN A 659 -25.10 28.81 -28.67
N TYR A 660 -24.80 28.09 -27.59
CA TYR A 660 -23.86 28.54 -26.56
C TYR A 660 -22.84 27.46 -26.19
N ARG A 661 -21.74 27.88 -25.54
CA ARG A 661 -20.71 26.95 -25.02
C ARG A 661 -21.32 26.03 -23.96
N ILE A 662 -20.69 24.86 -23.75
CA ILE A 662 -21.04 23.98 -22.63
C ILE A 662 -20.77 24.74 -21.33
N CYS A 663 -21.77 24.81 -20.46
CA CYS A 663 -21.61 25.29 -19.09
C CYS A 663 -21.59 24.10 -18.14
N TYR A 664 -20.67 24.10 -17.19
CA TYR A 664 -20.54 23.10 -16.15
C TYR A 664 -21.28 23.58 -14.91
N HIS A 665 -22.30 22.83 -14.50
CA HIS A 665 -23.05 23.09 -13.28
C HIS A 665 -22.50 22.24 -12.14
N ILE A 666 -22.04 22.90 -11.07
CA ILE A 666 -21.63 22.26 -9.82
C ILE A 666 -22.82 22.32 -8.87
N SER A 667 -23.59 21.24 -8.80
CA SER A 667 -24.84 21.18 -8.03
C SER A 667 -24.64 20.54 -6.66
N ILE A 668 -25.29 21.10 -5.64
CA ILE A 668 -25.27 20.60 -4.26
C ILE A 668 -26.66 20.04 -3.95
N GLN A 669 -26.69 18.76 -3.63
CA GLN A 669 -27.92 17.99 -3.48
C GLN A 669 -27.90 17.20 -2.17
N GLY A 670 -29.09 16.87 -1.66
CA GLY A 670 -29.24 16.17 -0.40
C GLY A 670 -29.21 17.11 0.81
N LYS A 671 -30.01 16.79 1.82
CA LYS A 671 -30.21 17.63 3.02
C LYS A 671 -28.90 18.01 3.70
N LYS A 672 -28.04 17.01 3.97
CA LYS A 672 -26.78 17.19 4.70
C LYS A 672 -25.83 18.15 3.98
N ASP A 673 -25.59 17.93 2.69
CA ASP A 673 -24.65 18.73 1.91
C ASP A 673 -25.20 20.16 1.66
N GLN A 674 -26.51 20.31 1.45
CA GLN A 674 -27.14 21.64 1.31
C GLN A 674 -27.08 22.44 2.62
N LEU A 675 -27.37 21.82 3.77
CA LEU A 675 -27.25 22.49 5.08
C LEU A 675 -25.80 22.90 5.36
N ASN A 676 -24.84 21.98 5.15
CA ASN A 676 -23.42 22.29 5.30
C ASN A 676 -23.01 23.48 4.42
N PHE A 677 -23.44 23.51 3.16
CA PHE A 677 -23.16 24.63 2.26
C PHE A 677 -23.78 25.94 2.75
N LEU A 678 -25.05 25.95 3.12
CA LEU A 678 -25.75 27.17 3.54
C LEU A 678 -25.19 27.74 4.85
N GLN A 679 -24.83 26.87 5.79
CA GLN A 679 -24.28 27.26 7.09
C GLN A 679 -22.83 27.73 7.00
N LYS A 680 -21.97 27.03 6.24
CA LYS A 680 -20.54 27.37 6.13
C LYS A 680 -20.27 28.48 5.11
N ILE A 681 -20.96 28.45 3.96
CA ILE A 681 -20.62 29.26 2.79
C ILE A 681 -21.73 30.28 2.49
N GLY A 682 -22.92 29.82 2.15
CA GLY A 682 -24.02 30.68 1.66
C GLY A 682 -23.62 31.48 0.41
N SER A 683 -24.03 32.74 0.34
CA SER A 683 -23.60 33.69 -0.69
C SER A 683 -23.51 35.09 -0.09
N TYR A 684 -22.57 35.90 -0.58
CA TYR A 684 -22.60 37.35 -0.31
C TYR A 684 -23.67 38.04 -1.17
N GLY A 685 -24.12 39.22 -0.73
CA GLY A 685 -25.08 40.05 -1.47
C GLY A 685 -26.54 39.58 -1.35
N LYS A 686 -27.37 40.05 -2.28
CA LYS A 686 -28.83 39.78 -2.35
C LYS A 686 -29.16 38.29 -2.39
N ARG A 687 -28.33 37.49 -3.07
CA ARG A 687 -28.49 36.02 -3.13
C ARG A 687 -28.35 35.34 -1.77
N GLY A 688 -27.65 35.96 -0.82
CA GLY A 688 -27.49 35.44 0.53
C GLY A 688 -28.70 35.65 1.43
N GLU A 689 -29.63 36.54 1.07
CA GLU A 689 -30.76 36.94 1.93
C GLU A 689 -31.73 35.78 2.19
N ILE A 690 -31.86 34.85 1.22
CA ILE A 690 -32.73 33.67 1.30
C ILE A 690 -32.15 32.52 2.15
N VAL A 691 -30.87 32.59 2.54
CA VAL A 691 -30.15 31.47 3.17
C VAL A 691 -30.82 31.03 4.48
N SER A 692 -31.16 31.98 5.35
CA SER A 692 -31.77 31.67 6.65
C SER A 692 -33.15 31.01 6.52
N GLU A 693 -33.94 31.41 5.52
CA GLU A 693 -35.22 30.79 5.22
C GLU A 693 -35.03 29.38 4.64
N LEU A 694 -34.07 29.23 3.73
CA LEU A 694 -33.81 27.95 3.06
C LEU A 694 -33.29 26.88 4.02
N ILE A 695 -32.48 27.25 5.03
CA ILE A 695 -32.05 26.35 6.11
C ILE A 695 -33.27 25.78 6.84
N LYS A 696 -34.19 26.64 7.30
CA LYS A 696 -35.43 26.22 7.99
C LYS A 696 -36.28 25.29 7.13
N ASN A 697 -36.38 25.58 5.82
CA ASN A 697 -37.16 24.75 4.91
C ASN A 697 -36.52 23.37 4.72
N ILE A 698 -35.19 23.30 4.54
CA ILE A 698 -34.46 22.04 4.33
C ILE A 698 -34.41 21.17 5.59
N GLU A 699 -34.31 21.76 6.78
CA GLU A 699 -34.37 21.04 8.06
C GLU A 699 -35.67 20.23 8.21
N ASN A 700 -36.77 20.73 7.64
CA ASN A 700 -38.10 20.12 7.67
C ASN A 700 -38.35 19.07 6.56
N ILE A 701 -37.36 18.79 5.71
CA ILE A 701 -37.43 17.77 4.66
C ILE A 701 -36.98 16.42 5.23
N GLU A 702 -37.76 15.37 4.95
CA GLU A 702 -37.36 13.98 5.21
C GLU A 702 -36.23 13.56 4.27
N THR A 703 -35.16 13.00 4.84
CA THR A 703 -34.01 12.55 4.06
C THR A 703 -34.31 11.25 3.33
N ASN A 704 -34.02 11.20 2.03
CA ASN A 704 -33.92 9.92 1.32
C ASN A 704 -32.55 9.28 1.63
N PRO A 705 -32.50 8.15 2.37
CA PRO A 705 -31.23 7.51 2.75
C PRO A 705 -30.54 6.79 1.58
N ASN A 706 -31.18 6.66 0.42
CA ASN A 706 -30.71 5.84 -0.70
C ASN A 706 -29.70 6.53 -1.64
N VAL A 707 -29.11 7.67 -1.24
CA VAL A 707 -28.10 8.40 -2.04
C VAL A 707 -26.68 8.07 -1.60
N ASP A 708 -26.48 7.73 -0.32
CA ASP A 708 -25.18 7.43 0.27
C ASP A 708 -25.15 5.97 0.73
N VAL A 709 -24.94 5.09 -0.25
CA VAL A 709 -25.18 3.66 -0.14
C VAL A 709 -23.89 2.90 -0.42
N LEU A 710 -23.59 1.93 0.43
CA LEU A 710 -22.53 0.96 0.18
C LEU A 710 -23.00 0.01 -0.94
N PRO A 711 -22.16 -0.27 -1.96
CA PRO A 711 -22.52 -1.11 -3.09
C PRO A 711 -23.06 -2.48 -2.66
N LYS A 712 -23.87 -3.12 -3.50
CA LYS A 712 -24.60 -4.38 -3.21
C LYS A 712 -23.68 -5.52 -2.76
N GLU A 713 -22.41 -5.48 -3.15
CA GLU A 713 -21.37 -6.44 -2.79
C GLU A 713 -21.17 -6.53 -1.26
N ILE A 714 -21.57 -5.50 -0.50
CA ILE A 714 -21.57 -5.54 0.98
C ILE A 714 -22.40 -6.69 1.56
N TRP A 715 -23.44 -7.13 0.85
CA TRP A 715 -24.26 -8.26 1.30
C TRP A 715 -23.47 -9.56 1.42
N GLY A 716 -22.41 -9.74 0.62
CA GLY A 716 -21.49 -10.88 0.76
C GLY A 716 -20.77 -10.86 2.11
N LYS A 717 -20.25 -9.71 2.54
CA LYS A 717 -19.61 -9.53 3.86
C LYS A 717 -20.62 -9.71 5.00
N ILE A 718 -21.81 -9.14 4.87
CA ILE A 718 -22.89 -9.32 5.87
C ILE A 718 -23.28 -10.80 5.98
N ALA A 719 -23.36 -11.53 4.86
CA ALA A 719 -23.71 -12.96 4.85
C ALA A 719 -22.72 -13.81 5.66
N LEU A 720 -21.42 -13.54 5.51
CA LEU A 720 -20.36 -14.23 6.24
C LEU A 720 -20.43 -13.97 7.75
N ILE A 721 -20.60 -12.71 8.15
CA ILE A 721 -20.71 -12.34 9.56
C ILE A 721 -21.99 -12.92 10.17
N LYS A 722 -23.10 -12.85 9.44
CA LYS A 722 -24.37 -13.48 9.79
C LYS A 722 -24.19 -14.99 10.04
N MET A 723 -23.40 -15.67 9.21
CA MET A 723 -23.12 -17.10 9.35
C MET A 723 -22.30 -17.40 10.61
N ARG A 724 -21.26 -16.60 10.88
CA ARG A 724 -20.45 -16.72 12.12
C ARG A 724 -21.27 -16.51 13.39
N CYS A 725 -22.29 -15.65 13.34
CA CYS A 725 -23.20 -15.42 14.47
C CYS A 725 -24.36 -16.44 14.55
N GLY A 726 -24.35 -17.52 13.75
CA GLY A 726 -25.39 -18.56 13.77
C GLY A 726 -26.79 -18.08 13.34
N LEU A 727 -26.90 -16.93 12.68
CA LEU A 727 -28.18 -16.28 12.43
C LEU A 727 -28.72 -16.66 11.05
N SER A 728 -30.00 -16.99 10.90
CA SER A 728 -30.61 -17.24 9.58
C SER A 728 -31.00 -15.93 8.87
N TRP A 729 -31.24 -15.94 7.56
CA TRP A 729 -31.77 -14.74 6.88
C TRP A 729 -33.19 -14.37 7.32
N ARG A 730 -33.97 -15.33 7.84
CA ARG A 730 -35.26 -15.06 8.48
C ARG A 730 -35.06 -14.36 9.83
N GLY A 731 -34.15 -14.86 10.65
CA GLY A 731 -33.78 -14.22 11.92
C GLY A 731 -33.14 -12.84 11.71
N PHE A 732 -32.40 -12.64 10.60
CA PHE A 732 -31.91 -11.32 10.21
C PHE A 732 -33.06 -10.35 9.95
N ALA A 733 -34.06 -10.76 9.17
CA ALA A 733 -35.22 -9.92 8.86
C ALA A 733 -36.01 -9.59 10.14
N GLU A 734 -36.20 -10.57 11.02
CA GLU A 734 -36.87 -10.40 12.32
C GLU A 734 -36.14 -9.40 13.22
N ASN A 735 -34.83 -9.58 13.44
CA ASN A 735 -34.03 -8.66 14.25
C ASN A 735 -33.93 -7.25 13.65
N TYR A 736 -33.95 -7.14 12.33
CA TYR A 736 -33.99 -5.84 11.65
C TYR A 736 -35.39 -5.19 11.72
N GLY A 737 -36.44 -5.94 12.07
CA GLY A 737 -37.82 -5.45 12.11
C GLY A 737 -38.47 -5.33 10.73
N MET A 738 -38.12 -6.22 9.79
CA MET A 738 -38.70 -6.26 8.45
C MET A 738 -39.26 -7.64 8.07
N SER A 739 -40.24 -7.67 7.17
CA SER A 739 -40.69 -8.92 6.58
C SER A 739 -39.60 -9.54 5.72
N TYR A 740 -39.44 -10.87 5.82
CA TYR A 740 -38.50 -11.61 4.98
C TYR A 740 -38.89 -11.48 3.50
N CYS A 741 -38.02 -10.86 2.70
CA CYS A 741 -38.28 -10.55 1.29
C CYS A 741 -37.39 -11.36 0.32
N GLY A 742 -36.73 -12.41 0.80
CA GLY A 742 -35.88 -13.28 -0.01
C GLY A 742 -34.77 -12.51 -0.74
N SER A 743 -34.56 -12.83 -2.03
CA SER A 743 -33.47 -12.26 -2.83
C SER A 743 -33.63 -10.78 -3.18
N ALA A 744 -34.81 -10.18 -2.95
CA ALA A 744 -35.05 -8.77 -3.22
C ALA A 744 -34.16 -7.86 -2.35
N LEU A 745 -33.79 -8.31 -1.14
CA LEU A 745 -32.92 -7.59 -0.22
C LEU A 745 -31.55 -7.29 -0.84
N PHE A 746 -31.02 -8.22 -1.64
CA PHE A 746 -29.65 -8.18 -2.17
C PHE A 746 -29.51 -7.37 -3.46
N LYS A 747 -30.61 -6.90 -4.04
CA LYS A 747 -30.60 -6.15 -5.32
C LYS A 747 -30.11 -4.72 -5.17
N HIS A 748 -30.12 -4.18 -3.96
CA HIS A 748 -29.76 -2.80 -3.66
C HIS A 748 -28.66 -2.76 -2.61
N GLY A 749 -27.86 -1.70 -2.66
CA GLY A 749 -26.85 -1.46 -1.63
C GLY A 749 -27.46 -1.13 -0.26
N VAL A 750 -26.59 -1.03 0.75
CA VAL A 750 -26.97 -0.73 2.14
C VAL A 750 -26.56 0.70 2.49
N SER A 751 -27.49 1.56 2.92
CA SER A 751 -27.13 2.90 3.37
C SER A 751 -26.38 2.84 4.71
N LYS A 752 -25.57 3.86 5.01
CA LYS A 752 -24.83 3.92 6.28
C LYS A 752 -25.75 3.80 7.50
N THR A 753 -26.90 4.49 7.48
CA THR A 753 -27.90 4.39 8.56
C THR A 753 -28.44 2.97 8.74
N ARG A 754 -28.72 2.27 7.63
CA ARG A 754 -29.17 0.87 7.70
C ARG A 754 -28.05 -0.05 8.19
N LEU A 755 -26.80 0.21 7.77
CA LEU A 755 -25.65 -0.55 8.26
C LEU A 755 -25.42 -0.37 9.76
N THR A 756 -25.61 0.85 10.29
CA THR A 756 -25.58 1.11 11.73
C THR A 756 -26.67 0.36 12.49
N GLN A 757 -27.87 0.24 11.93
CA GLN A 757 -28.93 -0.58 12.53
C GLN A 757 -28.59 -2.07 12.52
N ILE A 758 -28.01 -2.57 11.42
CA ILE A 758 -27.54 -3.96 11.31
C ILE A 758 -26.49 -4.26 12.38
N LEU A 759 -25.58 -3.32 12.66
CA LEU A 759 -24.54 -3.47 13.68
C LEU A 759 -25.09 -3.66 15.11
N ASN A 760 -26.33 -3.28 15.40
CA ASN A 760 -26.93 -3.45 16.72
C ASN A 760 -27.17 -4.92 17.08
N PHE A 761 -27.43 -5.78 16.08
CA PHE A 761 -27.68 -7.21 16.27
C PHE A 761 -26.68 -8.10 15.52
N LEU A 762 -25.82 -7.50 14.69
CA LEU A 762 -24.74 -8.18 13.99
C LEU A 762 -23.41 -7.41 14.19
N PRO A 763 -22.85 -7.42 15.41
CA PRO A 763 -21.68 -6.63 15.75
C PRO A 763 -20.44 -7.13 14.97
N SER A 764 -19.82 -6.22 14.23
CA SER A 764 -18.57 -6.49 13.52
C SER A 764 -17.75 -5.21 13.40
N LEU A 765 -16.47 -5.29 13.79
CA LEU A 765 -15.55 -4.16 13.63
C LEU A 765 -15.39 -3.78 12.15
N GLU A 766 -15.41 -4.76 11.24
CA GLU A 766 -15.30 -4.53 9.80
C GLU A 766 -16.49 -3.73 9.25
N LEU A 767 -17.72 -4.12 9.60
CA LEU A 767 -18.93 -3.39 9.19
C LEU A 767 -19.00 -2.01 9.87
N LYS A 768 -18.52 -1.89 11.11
CA LYS A 768 -18.42 -0.62 11.82
C LYS A 768 -17.48 0.34 11.10
N ASN A 769 -16.29 -0.12 10.73
CA ASN A 769 -15.31 0.68 9.97
C ASN A 769 -15.89 1.15 8.62
N LEU A 770 -16.63 0.29 7.92
CA LEU A 770 -17.31 0.64 6.67
C LEU A 770 -18.44 1.67 6.86
N ALA A 771 -19.23 1.54 7.93
CA ALA A 771 -20.27 2.51 8.28
C ALA A 771 -19.67 3.88 8.59
N GLU A 772 -18.58 3.91 9.35
CA GLU A 772 -17.87 5.12 9.78
C GLU A 772 -16.82 5.62 8.76
N SER A 773 -16.70 4.97 7.60
CA SER A 773 -15.67 5.25 6.59
C SER A 773 -15.64 6.71 6.08
N ASP A 774 -14.45 7.18 5.76
CA ASP A 774 -14.21 8.48 5.10
C ASP A 774 -14.42 8.41 3.58
N VAL A 775 -14.91 7.27 3.09
CA VAL A 775 -15.09 6.95 1.67
C VAL A 775 -16.54 7.10 1.24
N PHE A 776 -16.73 7.71 0.07
CA PHE A 776 -17.95 7.71 -0.70
C PHE A 776 -17.77 6.79 -1.92
N TRP A 777 -18.76 5.92 -2.13
CA TRP A 777 -18.79 4.99 -3.25
C TRP A 777 -19.43 5.69 -4.45
N ASP A 778 -18.60 6.12 -5.39
CA ASP A 778 -19.03 6.89 -6.56
C ASP A 778 -19.15 5.97 -7.77
N GLU A 779 -20.28 6.07 -8.47
CA GLU A 779 -20.63 5.20 -9.59
C GLU A 779 -19.86 5.60 -10.84
N ILE A 780 -19.30 4.64 -11.58
CA ILE A 780 -18.64 4.85 -12.87
C ILE A 780 -19.70 5.07 -13.94
N VAL A 781 -19.59 6.19 -14.67
CA VAL A 781 -20.53 6.55 -15.76
C VAL A 781 -19.90 6.43 -17.15
N SER A 782 -18.57 6.38 -17.25
CA SER A 782 -17.90 6.11 -18.53
C SER A 782 -16.45 5.69 -18.30
N ILE A 783 -15.98 4.77 -19.13
CA ILE A 783 -14.56 4.46 -19.33
C ILE A 783 -14.31 4.53 -20.83
N THR A 784 -13.46 5.45 -21.27
CA THR A 784 -13.20 5.66 -22.70
C THR A 784 -11.72 5.60 -23.01
N PRO A 785 -11.28 4.82 -24.02
CA PRO A 785 -9.90 4.85 -24.48
C PRO A 785 -9.56 6.25 -25.02
N LEU A 786 -8.35 6.72 -24.73
CA LEU A 786 -7.80 7.97 -25.25
C LEU A 786 -6.62 7.67 -26.19
N GLU A 787 -5.44 8.20 -25.89
CA GLU A 787 -4.24 8.07 -26.71
C GLU A 787 -3.09 7.42 -25.92
N VAL A 788 -1.92 7.29 -26.56
CA VAL A 788 -0.71 6.81 -25.92
C VAL A 788 0.07 8.01 -25.39
N GLU A 789 0.11 8.17 -24.07
CA GLU A 789 0.83 9.25 -23.40
C GLU A 789 1.92 8.71 -22.46
N GLU A 790 2.82 9.58 -22.04
CA GLU A 790 3.75 9.25 -20.96
C GLU A 790 3.00 9.13 -19.63
N VAL A 791 3.23 8.02 -18.92
CA VAL A 791 2.53 7.68 -17.69
C VAL A 791 3.50 7.58 -16.52
N TYR A 792 2.98 7.83 -15.33
CA TYR A 792 3.73 7.97 -14.09
C TYR A 792 3.13 7.08 -13.01
N ASP A 793 3.93 6.78 -12.01
CA ASP A 793 3.47 6.10 -10.82
C ASP A 793 4.18 6.63 -9.57
N ALA A 794 3.55 6.44 -8.42
CA ALA A 794 4.04 6.87 -7.13
C ALA A 794 4.06 5.69 -6.14
N THR A 795 5.05 5.69 -5.24
CA THR A 795 5.20 4.70 -4.19
C THR A 795 4.93 5.33 -2.83
N VAL A 796 3.98 4.74 -2.10
CA VAL A 796 3.58 5.02 -0.72
C VAL A 796 3.80 3.74 0.10
N PRO A 797 4.88 3.63 0.89
CA PRO A 797 5.32 2.37 1.51
C PRO A 797 4.37 1.72 2.52
N GLU A 798 3.51 2.49 3.18
CA GLU A 798 2.67 1.95 4.26
C GLU A 798 1.36 1.37 3.74
N THR A 799 0.56 2.21 3.08
CA THR A 799 -0.83 1.90 2.69
C THR A 799 -0.94 1.39 1.25
N HIS A 800 0.11 1.51 0.45
CA HIS A 800 0.15 1.07 -0.94
C HIS A 800 -0.86 1.75 -1.87
N ASN A 801 -1.41 2.89 -1.44
CA ASN A 801 -2.38 3.66 -2.21
C ASN A 801 -2.26 5.16 -1.89
N PHE A 802 -2.89 5.99 -2.72
CA PHE A 802 -3.01 7.43 -2.52
C PHE A 802 -4.27 7.98 -3.19
N VAL A 803 -4.58 9.24 -2.90
CA VAL A 803 -5.68 9.98 -3.55
C VAL A 803 -5.13 10.80 -4.71
N ALA A 804 -5.67 10.55 -5.91
CA ALA A 804 -5.29 11.22 -7.15
C ALA A 804 -6.54 11.67 -7.90
N ASN A 805 -6.58 12.92 -8.37
CA ASN A 805 -7.80 13.55 -8.92
C ASN A 805 -9.04 13.34 -8.03
N ASP A 806 -8.84 13.32 -6.72
CA ASP A 806 -9.87 13.04 -5.71
C ASP A 806 -10.51 11.64 -5.83
N ILE A 807 -9.77 10.65 -6.33
CA ILE A 807 -10.14 9.23 -6.39
C ILE A 807 -9.05 8.41 -5.66
N VAL A 808 -9.44 7.35 -4.95
CA VAL A 808 -8.48 6.46 -4.28
C VAL A 808 -7.91 5.46 -5.31
N VAL A 809 -6.58 5.45 -5.44
CA VAL A 809 -5.82 4.69 -6.45
C VAL A 809 -4.65 3.95 -5.81
N HIS A 810 -4.25 2.78 -6.35
CA HIS A 810 -3.19 1.94 -5.79
C HIS A 810 -1.80 2.23 -6.42
N ASN A 811 -0.73 1.87 -5.71
CA ASN A 811 0.67 1.93 -6.16
C ASN A 811 1.08 0.71 -7.03
N SER A 812 2.25 0.73 -7.66
CA SER A 812 2.85 -0.49 -8.25
C SER A 812 3.40 -1.50 -7.23
N LEU A 813 3.28 -2.79 -7.58
CA LEU A 813 3.80 -4.00 -6.89
C LEU A 813 5.33 -4.13 -6.75
N GLU A 814 6.13 -3.32 -7.46
CA GLU A 814 7.54 -3.62 -7.74
C GLU A 814 8.51 -3.55 -6.54
N GLN A 815 8.04 -3.31 -5.32
CA GLN A 815 8.93 -2.87 -4.25
C GLN A 815 9.64 -4.02 -3.53
N ASP A 816 9.06 -5.22 -3.41
CA ASP A 816 9.52 -6.18 -2.40
C ASP A 816 10.68 -7.12 -2.83
N SER A 817 10.99 -7.21 -4.13
CA SER A 817 12.15 -7.98 -4.64
C SER A 817 13.48 -7.21 -4.60
N ASP A 818 14.59 -7.93 -4.43
CA ASP A 818 15.95 -7.36 -4.48
C ASP A 818 16.56 -7.47 -5.87
N VAL A 819 16.29 -8.58 -6.56
CA VAL A 819 16.76 -8.86 -7.93
C VAL A 819 15.58 -9.30 -8.79
N VAL A 820 15.55 -8.83 -10.03
CA VAL A 820 14.57 -9.24 -11.05
C VAL A 820 15.31 -9.64 -12.32
N LEU A 821 15.09 -10.88 -12.75
CA LEU A 821 15.62 -11.50 -13.95
C LEU A 821 14.50 -11.78 -14.94
N PHE A 822 14.72 -11.49 -16.22
CA PHE A 822 13.86 -11.95 -17.32
C PHE A 822 14.59 -12.91 -18.24
N ILE A 823 13.86 -13.88 -18.79
CA ILE A 823 14.33 -14.68 -19.93
C ILE A 823 13.71 -14.11 -21.20
N HIS A 824 14.56 -13.73 -22.15
CA HIS A 824 14.16 -13.27 -23.48
C HIS A 824 14.83 -14.13 -24.54
N ARG A 825 14.02 -14.79 -25.37
CA ARG A 825 14.46 -15.66 -26.47
C ARG A 825 13.99 -15.08 -27.80
N LYS A 826 14.89 -14.42 -28.53
CA LYS A 826 14.54 -13.68 -29.74
C LYS A 826 14.08 -14.60 -30.87
N ASP A 827 14.64 -15.80 -30.94
CA ASP A 827 14.30 -16.89 -31.88
C ASP A 827 12.84 -17.36 -31.81
N LYS A 828 12.14 -17.10 -30.69
CA LYS A 828 10.70 -17.40 -30.56
C LYS A 828 9.79 -16.34 -31.19
N TYR A 829 10.32 -15.17 -31.54
CA TYR A 829 9.56 -14.06 -32.11
C TYR A 829 10.04 -13.66 -33.51
N ASP A 830 11.31 -13.90 -33.82
CA ASP A 830 11.94 -13.54 -35.08
C ASP A 830 12.65 -14.77 -35.67
N GLN A 831 12.18 -15.24 -36.82
CA GLN A 831 12.73 -16.41 -37.51
C GLN A 831 14.17 -16.18 -38.03
N LYS A 832 14.61 -14.92 -38.12
CA LYS A 832 15.98 -14.55 -38.54
C LYS A 832 16.97 -14.48 -37.38
N ALA A 833 16.51 -14.59 -36.14
CA ALA A 833 17.37 -14.54 -34.97
C ALA A 833 18.14 -15.86 -34.76
N GLU A 834 19.30 -15.77 -34.10
CA GLU A 834 20.09 -16.95 -33.72
C GLU A 834 19.26 -17.91 -32.87
N LYS A 835 19.14 -19.16 -33.34
CA LYS A 835 18.34 -20.19 -32.67
C LYS A 835 18.93 -20.51 -31.30
N ASN A 836 18.04 -20.76 -30.33
CA ASN A 836 18.39 -21.23 -28.99
C ASN A 836 19.21 -20.26 -28.13
N LEU A 837 19.52 -19.05 -28.61
CA LEU A 837 20.14 -18.02 -27.79
C LEU A 837 19.11 -17.34 -26.89
N ALA A 838 19.36 -17.36 -25.58
CA ALA A 838 18.53 -16.71 -24.57
C ALA A 838 19.30 -15.59 -23.89
N GLU A 839 18.73 -14.38 -23.88
CA GLU A 839 19.21 -13.27 -23.06
C GLU A 839 18.56 -13.33 -21.67
N ILE A 840 19.38 -13.49 -20.63
CA ILE A 840 18.99 -13.26 -19.25
C ILE A 840 19.16 -11.78 -18.93
N ILE A 841 18.04 -11.07 -18.74
CA ILE A 841 18.00 -9.63 -18.50
C ILE A 841 17.87 -9.38 -17.00
N ILE A 842 18.90 -8.82 -16.38
CA ILE A 842 18.88 -8.31 -15.00
C ILE A 842 18.26 -6.92 -15.04
N ALA A 843 16.96 -6.85 -14.80
CA ALA A 843 16.19 -5.61 -14.92
C ALA A 843 16.16 -4.79 -13.62
N LYS A 844 16.35 -5.44 -12.47
CA LYS A 844 16.49 -4.80 -11.16
C LYS A 844 17.56 -5.53 -10.37
N HIS A 845 18.42 -4.77 -9.71
CA HIS A 845 19.38 -5.27 -8.73
C HIS A 845 19.64 -4.18 -7.69
N ARG A 846 19.25 -4.40 -6.43
CA ARG A 846 19.37 -3.37 -5.37
C ARG A 846 20.81 -3.02 -4.99
N ASN A 847 21.72 -3.99 -5.11
CA ASN A 847 23.08 -3.92 -4.57
C ASN A 847 24.16 -4.19 -5.63
N GLY A 848 23.82 -4.13 -6.92
CA GLY A 848 24.73 -4.47 -8.02
C GLY A 848 24.23 -3.98 -9.38
N PRO A 849 24.97 -4.27 -10.46
CA PRO A 849 24.68 -3.75 -11.79
C PRO A 849 23.47 -4.43 -12.45
N ILE A 850 22.79 -3.68 -13.32
CA ILE A 850 21.80 -4.21 -14.27
C ILE A 850 22.47 -4.55 -15.61
N GLY A 851 21.82 -5.34 -16.46
CA GLY A 851 22.31 -5.62 -17.80
C GLY A 851 21.78 -6.94 -18.37
N LYS A 852 22.42 -7.44 -19.42
CA LYS A 852 22.06 -8.70 -20.06
C LYS A 852 23.21 -9.70 -20.06
N THR A 853 22.88 -10.98 -20.08
CA THR A 853 23.82 -12.10 -20.12
C THR A 853 23.30 -13.16 -21.10
N PRO A 854 24.07 -13.56 -22.12
CA PRO A 854 23.66 -14.59 -23.07
C PRO A 854 23.88 -15.99 -22.49
N LEU A 855 22.89 -16.87 -22.65
CA LEU A 855 22.96 -18.31 -22.37
C LEU A 855 22.42 -19.09 -23.57
N TYR A 856 22.91 -20.32 -23.75
CA TYR A 856 22.38 -21.24 -24.76
C TYR A 856 21.31 -22.14 -24.15
N PHE A 857 20.15 -22.25 -24.79
CA PHE A 857 19.07 -23.14 -24.35
C PHE A 857 19.00 -24.40 -25.22
N ASP A 858 19.37 -25.55 -24.66
CA ASP A 858 19.24 -26.83 -25.35
C ASP A 858 17.80 -27.37 -25.21
N GLU A 859 17.07 -27.42 -26.33
CA GLU A 859 15.68 -27.89 -26.34
C GLU A 859 15.55 -29.40 -26.11
N ASN A 860 16.58 -30.20 -26.44
CA ASN A 860 16.55 -31.65 -26.28
C ASN A 860 16.62 -32.03 -24.81
N TYR A 861 17.45 -31.33 -24.05
CA TYR A 861 17.65 -31.58 -22.61
C TYR A 861 16.79 -30.66 -21.73
N ALA A 862 16.14 -29.66 -22.33
CA ALA A 862 15.42 -28.59 -21.64
C ALA A 862 16.29 -27.93 -20.54
N SER A 863 17.51 -27.54 -20.91
CA SER A 863 18.55 -27.05 -19.99
C SER A 863 19.33 -25.87 -20.59
N PHE A 864 19.84 -24.98 -19.73
CA PHE A 864 20.69 -23.85 -20.11
C PHE A 864 22.17 -24.20 -19.93
N ILE A 865 23.01 -23.69 -20.83
CA ILE A 865 24.46 -23.85 -20.82
C ILE A 865 25.12 -22.48 -21.03
N GLU A 866 26.29 -22.28 -20.44
CA GLU A 866 27.13 -21.11 -20.67
C GLU A 866 27.53 -21.02 -22.15
N THR A 867 27.56 -19.80 -22.70
CA THR A 867 28.01 -19.58 -24.08
C THR A 867 29.53 -19.44 -24.13
N ASP A 868 30.23 -20.55 -24.35
CA ASP A 868 31.63 -20.49 -24.76
C ASP A 868 31.71 -20.10 -26.25
N LYS A 869 32.71 -19.30 -26.63
CA LYS A 869 32.97 -18.84 -28.02
C LYS A 869 33.09 -19.98 -29.06
N THR A 870 33.09 -21.24 -28.65
CA THR A 870 33.32 -22.43 -29.47
C THR A 870 32.06 -23.13 -29.98
N HIS A 871 30.86 -22.82 -29.49
CA HIS A 871 29.62 -23.52 -29.91
C HIS A 871 28.96 -22.97 -31.20
N ILE A 872 29.62 -22.05 -31.91
CA ILE A 872 29.10 -21.44 -33.14
C ILE A 872 29.32 -22.35 -34.37
N GLU A 873 30.16 -23.39 -34.30
CA GLU A 873 30.55 -24.16 -35.49
C GLU A 873 29.71 -25.42 -35.82
N ASP A 874 28.85 -25.91 -34.93
CA ASP A 874 28.07 -27.15 -35.19
C ASP A 874 26.66 -26.90 -35.82
N GLY A 875 26.48 -25.75 -36.46
CA GLY A 875 25.29 -25.42 -37.23
C GLY A 875 25.61 -25.23 -38.71
N GLY A 876 25.89 -26.32 -39.43
CA GLY A 876 26.25 -26.31 -40.85
C GLY A 876 25.32 -25.46 -41.72
N GLY A 877 25.93 -24.49 -42.40
CA GLY A 877 25.34 -23.62 -43.40
C GLY A 877 26.34 -22.53 -43.78
N GLU A 878 27.21 -22.83 -44.74
CA GLU A 878 28.17 -21.89 -45.34
C GLU A 878 27.49 -20.55 -45.66
N THR A 879 28.01 -19.45 -45.11
CA THR A 879 27.94 -18.15 -45.79
C THR A 879 29.05 -17.23 -45.30
N GLU A 880 29.76 -16.67 -46.27
CA GLU A 880 30.98 -15.88 -46.17
C GLU A 880 30.88 -14.71 -45.19
N ALA A 881 31.87 -14.59 -44.30
CA ALA A 881 32.14 -13.38 -43.55
C ALA A 881 32.72 -12.32 -44.50
N LYS A 882 31.98 -11.23 -44.69
CA LYS A 882 32.55 -9.97 -45.20
C LYS A 882 32.77 -9.03 -44.04
N ASP A 883 34.03 -8.66 -43.87
CA ASP A 883 34.50 -7.58 -43.02
C ASP A 883 33.77 -6.27 -43.32
N ALA A 884 33.34 -5.59 -42.26
CA ALA A 884 33.16 -4.14 -42.22
C ALA A 884 33.19 -3.69 -40.75
N GLU A 885 34.42 -3.40 -40.28
CA GLU A 885 34.65 -2.42 -39.22
C GLU A 885 34.15 -1.04 -39.67
N ASP A 886 33.95 -0.21 -38.65
CA ASP A 886 33.79 1.25 -38.67
C ASP A 886 32.39 1.90 -38.63
N ASP A 887 32.37 2.94 -37.81
CA ASP A 887 31.39 4.01 -37.60
C ASP A 887 30.25 3.75 -36.58
N ILE A 888 30.40 4.33 -35.37
CA ILE A 888 29.81 5.64 -35.04
C ILE A 888 30.12 6.01 -33.57
N TYR A 889 30.71 7.21 -33.43
CA TYR A 889 30.82 8.03 -32.23
C TYR A 889 29.47 8.55 -31.71
#